data_AF-A0A954XWU9-F1
#
_entry.id   AF-A0A954XWU9-F1
#
_cell.length_a   1.000
_cell.length_b   1.000
_cell.length_c   1.000
_cell.angle_alpha   90.00
_cell.angle_beta   90.00
_cell.angle_gamma   90.00
#
_symmetry.space_group_name_H-M   'P 1'
#
loop_
_entity.id
_entity.type
_entity.pdbx_description
1 polymer ?
#
loop_
_entity_poly.entity_id
_entity_poly.type
_entity_poly.pdbx_seq_one_letter_code
_entity_poly.pdbx_strand_id
1 'polypeptide(L)'
;AEVTFQWSSDRQTGDGVFQPVPTANLLAAKRTSEQVANPLGPGADPFVTRWQGNYYMLNTTGGNVRMERAEKLEHIHSSDSQSSSLVVWDPPGGLSYSGQIWAPELHRLDGKWYIYVAASDGNNFNHRMHVLERDDADPFGQFVYKGQIATGNAGQGVGSWAIDGTVLTWQGTDYFIWSGWPNPVNPSNPEGTQNLYIAQMSNPWTITGPQVLISSATYSWELAAGGGGPRINEGPQVLVDDDHLHIIYSANGYWMKQYLLGRLTYNGVGSLLDASSWQKSPTPAFQQSGDIVGTGHASFTTSPDGTENWIVYHAHANSTVFQEDRVIHIQPFEFNANGAPDLGAPLPVTTPLPAPSGTPDAERPFVVGDFDADGEVDAQDLGVWQGQFGVTLIAGASADYDGSGLVTGQDFLAWQRSYAPPIVADPTVAYWRHEEGVSGGLIPAGPNRVVDSSGSGNDMQTFAPDFTSATYSTSVSPVPLRSGAANTLSLDFGPGGDDSGKNDDNYTVGKGIESEAFAALTVELAFNLNAVTGYQNLLGKDGKPTSSPVAPLQIKVRGDDFPNNVSNQLFVEWIDGDGDVHFLASGSSMTASTWNHVSFVLTATTAELYLAGESGEYQLVDATYGNDFAGPSGEVLIDSSGAFTVGRGMFNGNAADWSDALIDEVRISNAALQADEFLFAPVPAVGQSLLSSTSEPQPRGEIGWVALAGSSLAQARYGDRELTAWRDEAFSEFAKPPVDSSPLAPVQLPQSELSPVADLGEIRTALADDAGELPATDAELAFDGISSSRDGHPLR
;
A
#
# COMPACT_ATOMS: atom_id res chain seq x y z
N ALA A 1 2.55 -38.64 23.47
CA ALA A 1 3.49 -38.18 22.44
C ALA A 1 2.89 -36.90 21.90
N GLU A 2 3.44 -35.75 22.28
CA GLU A 2 3.08 -34.47 21.67
C GLU A 2 3.54 -34.51 20.22
N VAL A 3 2.63 -34.25 19.30
CA VAL A 3 2.93 -34.03 17.89
C VAL A 3 2.99 -32.52 17.71
N THR A 4 4.21 -32.00 17.58
CA THR A 4 4.46 -30.60 17.22
C THR A 4 4.31 -30.47 15.71
N PHE A 5 3.37 -29.66 15.24
CA PHE A 5 3.29 -29.28 13.84
C PHE A 5 4.26 -28.12 13.57
N GLN A 6 5.23 -28.33 12.69
CA GLN A 6 6.04 -27.26 12.11
C GLN A 6 5.47 -26.92 10.74
N TRP A 7 5.13 -25.65 10.53
CA TRP A 7 4.88 -25.07 9.21
C TRP A 7 6.18 -24.52 8.67
N SER A 8 6.57 -24.90 7.45
CA SER A 8 7.59 -24.21 6.66
C SER A 8 6.90 -23.36 5.59
N SER A 9 7.10 -22.05 5.64
CA SER A 9 6.72 -21.13 4.59
C SER A 9 7.83 -21.11 3.54
N ASP A 10 7.54 -21.55 2.32
CA ASP A 10 8.45 -21.46 1.18
C ASP A 10 8.51 -20.01 0.65
N ARG A 11 9.26 -19.16 1.38
CA ARG A 11 10.01 -17.99 0.86
C ARG A 11 11.14 -17.68 1.83
N GLN A 12 12.19 -18.50 1.81
CA GLN A 12 13.49 -18.15 2.38
C GLN A 12 14.48 -17.88 1.24
N THR A 13 14.96 -16.65 1.11
CA THR A 13 16.27 -16.41 0.50
C THR A 13 17.34 -16.95 1.46
N GLY A 14 18.43 -17.47 0.91
CA GLY A 14 19.44 -18.31 1.59
C GLY A 14 20.28 -17.66 2.70
N ASP A 15 19.79 -16.65 3.40
CA ASP A 15 20.47 -15.97 4.51
C ASP A 15 19.58 -15.68 5.75
N GLY A 16 18.30 -16.06 5.75
CA GLY A 16 17.49 -16.13 6.97
C GLY A 16 17.19 -14.78 7.66
N VAL A 17 17.29 -13.67 6.94
CA VAL A 17 16.90 -12.34 7.42
C VAL A 17 15.57 -11.95 6.77
N PHE A 18 14.54 -11.70 7.58
CA PHE A 18 13.34 -11.00 7.11
C PHE A 18 13.75 -9.61 6.64
N GLN A 19 13.68 -9.36 5.33
CA GLN A 19 13.75 -8.00 4.82
C GLN A 19 12.39 -7.35 5.12
N PRO A 20 12.32 -6.29 5.95
CA PRO A 20 11.12 -5.49 6.02
C PRO A 20 10.82 -4.95 4.63
N VAL A 21 9.57 -5.06 4.17
CA VAL A 21 9.12 -4.29 3.01
C VAL A 21 9.36 -2.83 3.37
N PRO A 22 10.17 -2.08 2.59
CA PRO A 22 10.37 -0.66 2.86
C PRO A 22 9.02 0.05 2.88
N THR A 23 8.74 0.87 3.89
CA THR A 23 7.51 1.70 3.98
C THR A 23 7.28 2.52 2.69
N ALA A 24 8.36 2.85 1.98
CA ALA A 24 8.34 3.51 0.67
C ALA A 24 7.67 2.70 -0.46
N ASN A 25 7.61 1.37 -0.37
CA ASN A 25 6.95 0.51 -1.36
C ASN A 25 5.44 0.36 -1.11
N LEU A 26 4.95 0.63 0.11
CA LEU A 26 3.52 0.70 0.44
C LEU A 26 2.90 2.03 -0.03
N LEU A 27 3.71 3.08 -0.20
CA LEU A 27 3.24 4.41 -0.62
C LEU A 27 3.07 4.56 -2.15
N ALA A 28 3.51 3.57 -2.95
CA ALA A 28 3.68 3.75 -4.40
C ALA A 28 2.45 3.39 -5.27
N ALA A 29 1.32 2.97 -4.70
CA ALA A 29 0.13 2.56 -5.46
C ALA A 29 -1.18 3.30 -5.13
N LYS A 30 -1.16 4.42 -4.40
CA LYS A 30 -2.36 5.29 -4.29
C LYS A 30 -2.64 5.93 -5.65
N ARG A 31 -3.66 5.46 -6.40
CA ARG A 31 -4.25 6.29 -7.46
C ARG A 31 -4.82 7.55 -6.81
N THR A 32 -4.44 8.70 -7.38
CA THR A 32 -4.73 10.08 -6.96
C THR A 32 -5.57 10.20 -5.69
N SER A 33 -4.88 10.28 -4.55
CA SER A 33 -5.49 10.86 -3.35
C SER A 33 -6.12 12.20 -3.71
N GLU A 34 -7.28 12.47 -3.13
CA GLU A 34 -7.87 13.81 -3.12
C GLU A 34 -6.75 14.81 -2.79
N GLN A 35 -6.55 15.80 -3.67
CA GLN A 35 -5.45 16.72 -3.53
C GLN A 35 -5.86 17.82 -2.55
N VAL A 36 -5.11 17.93 -1.47
CA VAL A 36 -5.24 18.98 -0.46
C VAL A 36 -4.52 20.22 -0.97
N ALA A 37 -5.17 21.38 -0.78
CA ALA A 37 -4.60 22.67 -1.09
C ALA A 37 -4.32 23.46 0.18
N ASN A 38 -3.13 24.08 0.24
CA ASN A 38 -2.81 25.08 1.24
C ASN A 38 -3.02 26.50 0.66
N PRO A 39 -3.38 27.48 1.51
CA PRO A 39 -3.82 27.32 2.90
C PRO A 39 -5.26 26.77 3.00
N LEU A 40 -5.62 26.21 4.16
CA LEU A 40 -7.00 25.81 4.47
C LEU A 40 -7.94 27.04 4.58
N GLY A 41 -7.42 28.15 5.09
CA GLY A 41 -8.17 29.40 5.24
C GLY A 41 -7.53 30.39 6.23
N PRO A 42 -8.15 31.57 6.43
CA PRO A 42 -7.67 32.58 7.38
C PRO A 42 -7.79 32.11 8.83
N GLY A 43 -6.72 32.26 9.60
CA GLY A 43 -6.71 31.86 11.01
C GLY A 43 -5.34 31.95 11.64
N ALA A 44 -5.34 31.95 12.96
CA ALA A 44 -4.15 32.07 13.79
C ALA A 44 -4.17 31.03 14.91
N ASP A 45 -2.98 30.58 15.30
CA ASP A 45 -2.76 29.69 16.43
C ASP A 45 -3.63 28.41 16.37
N PRO A 46 -3.57 27.63 15.25
CA PRO A 46 -4.42 26.47 15.06
C PRO A 46 -4.03 25.32 15.99
N PHE A 47 -4.98 24.82 16.77
CA PHE A 47 -4.83 23.61 17.57
C PHE A 47 -5.81 22.53 17.12
N VAL A 48 -5.29 21.39 16.65
CA VAL A 48 -6.10 20.28 16.14
C VAL A 48 -6.01 19.05 17.03
N THR A 49 -7.16 18.51 17.42
CA THR A 49 -7.29 17.24 18.13
C THR A 49 -8.10 16.27 17.30
N ARG A 50 -7.60 15.03 17.17
CA ARG A 50 -8.37 13.93 16.57
C ARG A 50 -9.08 13.12 17.65
N TRP A 51 -10.39 12.90 17.49
CA TRP A 51 -11.19 12.11 18.42
C TRP A 51 -12.39 11.45 17.72
N GLN A 52 -12.58 10.14 17.94
CA GLN A 52 -13.73 9.36 17.41
C GLN A 52 -14.05 9.66 15.93
N GLY A 53 -13.05 9.50 15.06
CA GLY A 53 -13.21 9.65 13.61
C GLY A 53 -13.36 11.11 13.12
N ASN A 54 -13.26 12.09 14.01
CA ASN A 54 -13.35 13.51 13.66
C ASN A 54 -12.08 14.26 14.06
N TYR A 55 -11.79 15.31 13.31
CA TYR A 55 -10.87 16.38 13.68
C TYR A 55 -11.65 17.51 14.35
N TYR A 56 -11.05 18.11 15.37
CA TYR A 56 -11.56 19.28 16.09
C TYR A 56 -10.48 20.34 16.07
N MET A 57 -10.75 21.48 15.45
CA MET A 57 -9.83 22.61 15.43
C MET A 57 -10.37 23.77 16.25
N LEU A 58 -9.47 24.40 17.00
CA LEU A 58 -9.68 25.70 17.59
C LEU A 58 -8.59 26.65 17.10
N ASN A 59 -8.93 27.94 16.99
CA ASN A 59 -8.02 28.97 16.54
C ASN A 59 -8.36 30.31 17.23
N THR A 60 -7.46 31.29 17.14
CA THR A 60 -7.66 32.61 17.73
C THR A 60 -8.76 33.38 17.01
N THR A 61 -9.82 33.75 17.75
CA THR A 61 -10.90 34.64 17.25
C THR A 61 -10.84 36.05 17.85
N GLY A 62 -10.15 36.21 18.98
CA GLY A 62 -10.08 37.45 19.75
C GLY A 62 -11.29 37.76 20.64
N GLY A 63 -12.45 37.13 20.41
CA GLY A 63 -13.72 37.48 21.08
C GLY A 63 -14.52 36.33 21.70
N ASN A 64 -14.39 35.10 21.19
CA ASN A 64 -15.00 33.90 21.77
C ASN A 64 -14.11 32.67 21.55
N VAL A 65 -14.51 31.51 22.07
CA VAL A 65 -13.90 30.24 21.69
C VAL A 65 -14.86 29.52 20.74
N ARG A 66 -14.38 29.33 19.51
CA ARG A 66 -15.06 28.61 18.45
C ARG A 66 -14.32 27.30 18.19
N MET A 67 -15.09 26.24 18.03
CA MET A 67 -14.60 24.92 17.64
C MET A 67 -15.14 24.59 16.27
N GLU A 68 -14.27 24.06 15.42
CA GLU A 68 -14.57 23.57 14.08
C GLU A 68 -14.39 22.05 14.08
N ARG A 69 -15.24 21.34 13.34
CA ARG A 69 -15.27 19.88 13.29
C ARG A 69 -15.47 19.41 11.86
N ALA A 70 -14.64 18.47 11.43
CA ALA A 70 -14.73 17.78 10.14
C ALA A 70 -14.24 16.34 10.28
N GLU A 71 -14.71 15.45 9.41
CA GLU A 71 -14.25 14.05 9.35
C GLU A 71 -12.86 13.95 8.72
N LYS A 72 -12.53 14.87 7.80
CA LYS A 72 -11.25 14.94 7.09
C LYS A 72 -10.45 16.17 7.52
N LEU A 73 -9.12 16.05 7.62
CA LEU A 73 -8.24 17.11 8.09
C LEU A 73 -8.24 18.30 7.12
N GLU A 74 -8.25 18.05 5.82
CA GLU A 74 -8.26 19.04 4.76
C GLU A 74 -9.52 19.90 4.73
N HIS A 75 -10.61 19.43 5.34
CA HIS A 75 -11.86 20.17 5.48
C HIS A 75 -12.01 20.82 6.86
N ILE A 76 -11.00 20.77 7.74
CA ILE A 76 -11.09 21.26 9.13
C ILE A 76 -11.05 22.80 9.25
N HIS A 77 -11.68 23.51 8.32
CA HIS A 77 -11.77 24.97 8.37
C HIS A 77 -13.19 25.45 8.05
N SER A 78 -13.70 26.45 8.77
CA SER A 78 -15.08 26.95 8.62
C SER A 78 -15.39 27.63 7.28
N SER A 79 -14.38 27.86 6.43
CA SER A 79 -14.59 28.25 5.03
C SER A 79 -14.98 27.08 4.13
N ASP A 80 -14.73 25.83 4.56
CA ASP A 80 -15.15 24.63 3.85
C ASP A 80 -16.59 24.25 4.23
N SER A 81 -17.40 23.92 3.23
CA SER A 81 -18.79 23.49 3.41
C SER A 81 -18.95 22.16 4.15
N GLN A 82 -17.90 21.34 4.20
CA GLN A 82 -17.89 20.07 4.92
C GLN A 82 -17.50 20.25 6.40
N SER A 83 -17.06 21.44 6.80
CA SER A 83 -16.79 21.78 8.19
C SER A 83 -18.04 22.24 8.92
N SER A 84 -18.22 21.75 10.14
CA SER A 84 -19.19 22.29 11.09
C SER A 84 -18.50 23.20 12.10
N SER A 85 -19.14 24.30 12.50
CA SER A 85 -18.57 25.22 13.48
C SER A 85 -19.57 25.59 14.58
N LEU A 86 -19.06 25.70 15.82
CA LEU A 86 -19.84 26.05 17.00
C LEU A 86 -19.04 27.00 17.91
N VAL A 87 -19.69 28.06 18.39
CA VAL A 87 -19.15 28.84 19.53
C VAL A 87 -19.38 28.03 20.79
N VAL A 88 -18.31 27.44 21.33
CA VAL A 88 -18.35 26.55 22.49
C VAL A 88 -18.26 27.31 23.82
N TRP A 89 -17.79 28.56 23.77
CA TRP A 89 -17.80 29.46 24.91
C TRP A 89 -17.75 30.94 24.47
N ASP A 90 -18.58 31.77 25.08
CA ASP A 90 -18.66 33.22 24.85
C ASP A 90 -18.64 33.93 26.22
N PRO A 91 -17.55 34.64 26.58
CA PRO A 91 -17.46 35.26 27.90
C PRO A 91 -18.44 36.43 28.04
N PRO A 92 -19.05 36.63 29.23
CA PRO A 92 -19.78 37.85 29.52
C PRO A 92 -18.84 39.07 29.38
N GLY A 93 -19.32 40.17 28.80
CA GLY A 93 -18.50 41.37 28.61
C GLY A 93 -18.04 42.03 29.92
N GLY A 94 -16.87 42.65 29.90
CA GLY A 94 -16.34 43.48 31.00
C GLY A 94 -15.67 42.73 32.15
N LEU A 95 -15.39 41.43 31.99
CA LEU A 95 -14.63 40.63 32.95
C LEU A 95 -13.14 40.60 32.56
N SER A 96 -12.31 40.06 33.45
CA SER A 96 -10.86 39.93 33.24
C SER A 96 -10.47 38.89 32.18
N TYR A 97 -11.45 38.25 31.55
CA TYR A 97 -11.30 37.17 30.58
C TYR A 97 -12.29 37.32 29.41
N SER A 98 -12.64 38.57 29.08
CA SER A 98 -13.69 38.91 28.10
C SER A 98 -13.15 39.47 26.79
N GLY A 99 -11.86 39.76 26.69
CA GLY A 99 -11.25 40.32 25.50
C GLY A 99 -9.93 39.63 25.17
N GLN A 100 -9.49 39.81 23.92
CA GLN A 100 -8.22 39.27 23.43
C GLN A 100 -8.09 37.76 23.69
N ILE A 101 -9.12 37.01 23.26
CA ILE A 101 -9.19 35.56 23.45
C ILE A 101 -8.30 34.87 22.42
N TRP A 102 -7.21 34.27 22.88
CA TRP A 102 -6.12 33.77 22.05
C TRP A 102 -5.79 32.30 22.33
N ALA A 103 -5.35 31.62 21.28
CA ALA A 103 -4.77 30.27 21.26
C ALA A 103 -5.50 29.24 22.15
N PRO A 104 -6.81 29.01 21.94
CA PRO A 104 -7.51 27.94 22.63
C PRO A 104 -7.02 26.55 22.20
N GLU A 105 -6.72 25.67 23.16
CA GLU A 105 -6.33 24.27 22.91
C GLU A 105 -7.28 23.28 23.58
N LEU A 106 -7.70 22.23 22.87
CA LEU A 106 -8.59 21.19 23.39
C LEU A 106 -7.81 19.98 23.89
N HIS A 107 -7.94 19.65 25.16
CA HIS A 107 -7.26 18.53 25.80
C HIS A 107 -8.26 17.59 26.46
N ARG A 108 -7.93 16.30 26.51
CA ARG A 108 -8.71 15.30 27.25
C ARG A 108 -7.95 14.79 28.45
N LEU A 109 -8.46 15.09 29.65
CA LEU A 109 -7.82 14.77 30.93
C LEU A 109 -8.86 14.15 31.86
N ASP A 110 -8.51 13.09 32.58
CA ASP A 110 -9.40 12.39 33.52
C ASP A 110 -10.81 12.07 32.94
N GLY A 111 -10.86 11.71 31.66
CA GLY A 111 -12.10 11.37 30.95
C GLY A 111 -12.95 12.56 30.50
N LYS A 112 -12.58 13.79 30.84
CA LYS A 112 -13.28 15.04 30.49
C LYS A 112 -12.51 15.87 29.47
N TRP A 113 -13.21 16.82 28.86
CA TRP A 113 -12.62 17.78 27.92
C TRP A 113 -12.31 19.10 28.62
N TYR A 114 -11.13 19.65 28.34
CA TYR A 114 -10.70 20.96 28.83
C TYR A 114 -10.23 21.81 27.67
N ILE A 115 -10.56 23.10 27.70
CA ILE A 115 -9.97 24.08 26.79
C ILE A 115 -9.09 25.02 27.61
N TYR A 116 -7.80 25.10 27.26
CA TYR A 116 -6.86 26.08 27.78
C TYR A 116 -6.84 27.27 26.84
N VAL A 117 -7.07 28.47 27.34
CA VAL A 117 -7.20 29.68 26.50
C VAL A 117 -6.62 30.90 27.20
N ALA A 118 -5.91 31.75 26.46
CA ALA A 118 -5.47 33.03 26.97
C ALA A 118 -6.57 34.09 26.81
N ALA A 119 -6.79 34.92 27.82
CA ALA A 119 -7.73 36.04 27.74
C ALA A 119 -7.33 37.19 28.67
N SER A 120 -7.89 38.37 28.42
CA SER A 120 -7.68 39.58 29.22
C SER A 120 -8.98 40.39 29.41
N ASP A 121 -8.88 41.55 30.07
CA ASP A 121 -9.94 42.57 30.12
C ASP A 121 -9.94 43.51 28.89
N GLY A 122 -9.25 43.13 27.82
CA GLY A 122 -8.96 43.98 26.66
C GLY A 122 -7.65 44.76 26.78
N ASN A 123 -6.93 44.62 27.90
CA ASN A 123 -5.59 45.14 28.07
C ASN A 123 -4.55 44.03 28.03
N ASN A 124 -3.61 44.10 27.09
CA ASN A 124 -2.61 43.05 26.87
C ASN A 124 -1.81 42.70 28.14
N PHE A 125 -1.51 43.69 28.99
CA PHE A 125 -0.77 43.49 30.24
C PHE A 125 -1.48 42.53 31.22
N ASN A 126 -2.78 42.35 31.05
CA ASN A 126 -3.64 41.54 31.91
C ASN A 126 -3.92 40.14 31.35
N HIS A 127 -3.26 39.71 30.26
CA HIS A 127 -3.42 38.33 29.75
C HIS A 127 -3.06 37.28 30.78
N ARG A 128 -3.95 36.32 30.97
CA ARG A 128 -3.76 35.15 31.80
C ARG A 128 -4.27 33.91 31.08
N MET A 129 -3.83 32.75 31.56
CA MET A 129 -4.39 31.46 31.15
C MET A 129 -5.66 31.15 31.91
N HIS A 130 -6.67 30.68 31.18
CA HIS A 130 -7.98 30.30 31.67
C HIS A 130 -8.33 28.89 31.21
N VAL A 131 -9.21 28.23 31.96
CA VAL A 131 -9.64 26.86 31.68
C VAL A 131 -11.15 26.79 31.57
N LEU A 132 -11.61 26.10 30.53
CA LEU A 132 -13.00 25.71 30.34
C LEU A 132 -13.09 24.17 30.47
N GLU A 133 -14.18 23.64 31.02
CA GLU A 133 -14.43 22.20 31.17
C GLU A 133 -15.72 21.81 30.46
N ARG A 134 -15.71 20.62 29.87
CA ARG A 134 -16.90 19.92 29.38
C ARG A 134 -16.86 18.47 29.86
N ASP A 135 -17.85 18.13 30.67
CA ASP A 135 -18.09 16.78 31.20
C ASP A 135 -19.11 16.05 30.33
N ASP A 136 -18.68 15.74 29.11
CA ASP A 136 -19.48 15.06 28.08
C ASP A 136 -18.54 14.19 27.24
N ALA A 137 -19.07 13.16 26.59
CA ALA A 137 -18.30 12.32 25.70
C ALA A 137 -17.91 13.07 24.41
N ASP A 138 -18.84 13.83 23.83
CA ASP A 138 -18.62 14.62 22.61
C ASP A 138 -18.07 16.01 22.98
N PRO A 139 -16.85 16.40 22.53
CA PRO A 139 -16.31 17.74 22.78
C PRO A 139 -17.05 18.85 22.04
N PHE A 140 -17.87 18.55 21.02
CA PHE A 140 -18.55 19.55 20.18
C PHE A 140 -19.81 20.15 20.83
N GLY A 141 -19.62 20.89 21.92
CA GLY A 141 -20.71 21.52 22.65
C GLY A 141 -20.25 22.64 23.57
N GLN A 142 -21.17 23.16 24.40
CA GLN A 142 -20.85 24.25 25.33
C GLN A 142 -19.88 23.78 26.43
N PHE A 143 -18.93 24.65 26.78
CA PHE A 143 -17.99 24.47 27.89
C PHE A 143 -18.31 25.44 29.05
N VAL A 144 -17.97 25.00 30.26
CA VAL A 144 -18.15 25.76 31.51
C VAL A 144 -16.82 26.35 31.94
N TYR A 145 -16.80 27.66 32.21
CA TYR A 145 -15.62 28.34 32.74
C TYR A 145 -15.24 27.82 34.14
N LYS A 146 -14.00 27.36 34.31
CA LYS A 146 -13.47 26.84 35.58
C LYS A 146 -12.72 27.88 36.37
N GLY A 147 -11.99 28.76 35.70
CA GLY A 147 -11.18 29.77 36.36
C GLY A 147 -9.91 30.11 35.61
N GLN A 148 -9.15 31.01 36.21
CA GLN A 148 -7.80 31.37 35.79
C GLN A 148 -6.80 30.38 36.40
N ILE A 149 -5.80 29.94 35.62
CA ILE A 149 -4.62 29.26 36.16
C ILE A 149 -3.72 30.32 36.81
N ALA A 150 -3.44 30.15 38.10
CA ALA A 150 -2.60 31.08 38.85
C ALA A 150 -1.10 30.85 38.54
N THR A 151 -0.65 31.31 37.37
CA THR A 151 0.77 31.30 36.98
C THR A 151 1.57 32.36 37.74
N GLY A 152 2.87 32.09 37.97
CA GLY A 152 3.77 32.93 38.76
C GLY A 152 4.33 32.25 40.01
N ASN A 153 5.48 32.71 40.51
CA ASN A 153 6.05 32.20 41.76
C ASN A 153 5.17 32.54 42.97
N ALA A 154 4.97 31.56 43.87
CA ALA A 154 4.30 31.76 45.14
C ALA A 154 4.94 32.95 45.91
N GLY A 155 4.15 34.00 46.18
CA GLY A 155 4.60 35.21 46.87
C GLY A 155 4.83 36.45 46.00
N GLN A 156 4.68 36.36 44.66
CA GLN A 156 4.73 37.52 43.74
C GLN A 156 3.36 38.21 43.52
N GLY A 157 2.29 37.76 44.19
CA GLY A 157 0.91 38.22 43.96
C GLY A 157 0.24 37.53 42.77
N VAL A 158 -1.07 37.72 42.60
CA VAL A 158 -1.90 37.00 41.62
C VAL A 158 -1.46 37.30 40.19
N GLY A 159 -0.99 36.27 39.47
CA GLY A 159 -0.91 36.17 38.01
C GLY A 159 0.15 37.06 37.36
N SER A 160 1.25 36.47 36.88
CA SER A 160 2.10 37.09 35.85
C SER A 160 1.41 37.02 34.48
N TRP A 161 1.83 37.86 33.54
CA TRP A 161 1.41 37.74 32.13
C TRP A 161 1.72 36.33 31.62
N ALA A 162 0.72 35.67 31.05
CA ALA A 162 0.82 34.29 30.59
C ALA A 162 -0.15 34.02 29.42
N ILE A 163 0.36 33.41 28.35
CA ILE A 163 -0.39 32.98 27.17
C ILE A 163 0.06 31.58 26.72
N ASP A 164 -0.61 31.03 25.71
CA ASP A 164 -0.21 29.84 24.96
C ASP A 164 0.07 28.63 25.86
N GLY A 165 -0.91 28.29 26.70
CA GLY A 165 -0.76 27.20 27.65
C GLY A 165 -1.18 25.86 27.06
N THR A 166 -0.29 24.87 27.15
CA THR A 166 -0.55 23.48 26.76
C THR A 166 -0.32 22.52 27.94
N VAL A 167 -0.77 21.27 27.80
CA VAL A 167 -0.61 20.23 28.82
C VAL A 167 0.28 19.10 28.33
N LEU A 168 1.17 18.64 29.22
CA LEU A 168 1.98 17.44 29.07
C LEU A 168 1.57 16.43 30.14
N THR A 169 1.11 15.25 29.73
CA THR A 169 1.01 14.09 30.62
C THR A 169 2.24 13.22 30.42
N TRP A 170 3.09 13.09 31.46
CA TRP A 170 4.30 12.28 31.41
C TRP A 170 4.37 11.36 32.63
N GLN A 171 4.50 10.05 32.38
CA GLN A 171 4.57 9.02 33.44
C GLN A 171 3.43 9.14 34.47
N GLY A 172 2.20 9.40 33.99
CA GLY A 172 1.00 9.54 34.83
C GLY A 172 0.92 10.84 35.64
N THR A 173 1.77 11.83 35.37
CA THR A 173 1.73 13.15 35.99
C THR A 173 1.49 14.22 34.94
N ASP A 174 0.55 15.13 35.23
CA ASP A 174 0.25 16.26 34.36
C ASP A 174 1.11 17.48 34.69
N TYR A 175 1.54 18.18 33.65
CA TYR A 175 2.31 19.40 33.70
C TYR A 175 1.67 20.45 32.80
N PHE A 176 1.66 21.69 33.24
CA PHE A 176 1.25 22.84 32.44
C PHE A 176 2.48 23.55 31.92
N ILE A 177 2.52 23.82 30.61
CA ILE A 177 3.60 24.53 29.94
C ILE A 177 3.01 25.78 29.31
N TRP A 178 3.65 26.95 29.46
CA TRP A 178 3.11 28.20 28.93
C TRP A 178 4.20 29.22 28.60
N SER A 179 3.83 30.23 27.81
CA SER A 179 4.64 31.43 27.58
C SER A 179 4.35 32.48 28.65
N GLY A 180 5.38 33.02 29.30
CA GLY A 180 5.21 34.02 30.35
C GLY A 180 6.31 35.07 30.41
N TRP A 181 6.02 36.19 31.07
CA TRP A 181 7.02 37.22 31.34
C TRP A 181 7.85 36.90 32.60
N PRO A 182 9.18 37.12 32.57
CA PRO A 182 10.05 36.82 33.71
C PRO A 182 9.92 37.78 34.89
N ASN A 183 9.38 38.99 34.67
CA ASN A 183 9.15 39.99 35.72
C ASN A 183 7.73 40.58 35.58
N PRO A 184 7.10 41.03 36.69
CA PRO A 184 5.89 41.84 36.63
C PRO A 184 6.11 43.09 35.77
N VAL A 185 5.05 43.49 35.04
CA VAL A 185 4.96 44.56 34.02
C VAL A 185 6.08 45.62 34.08
N ASN A 186 6.85 45.73 33.01
CA ASN A 186 7.56 46.98 32.69
C ASN A 186 6.68 47.82 31.74
N PRO A 187 6.09 48.94 32.19
CA PRO A 187 5.23 49.77 31.35
C PRO A 187 5.95 50.42 30.15
N SER A 188 7.28 50.41 30.15
CA SER A 188 8.11 50.96 29.07
C SER A 188 8.56 49.93 28.01
N ASN A 189 8.22 48.65 28.18
CA ASN A 189 8.48 47.59 27.21
C ASN A 189 7.21 46.73 27.01
N PRO A 190 6.30 47.14 26.11
CA PRO A 190 4.94 46.58 26.02
C PRO A 190 4.85 45.13 25.53
N GLU A 191 5.92 44.58 24.95
CA GLU A 191 5.98 43.22 24.39
C GLU A 191 7.18 42.46 24.99
N GLY A 192 7.35 42.59 26.31
CA GLY A 192 8.52 42.14 27.07
C GLY A 192 8.97 40.71 26.78
N THR A 193 10.19 40.37 27.21
CA THR A 193 10.76 39.03 27.07
C THR A 193 9.75 37.95 27.46
N GLN A 194 9.44 37.06 26.53
CA GLN A 194 8.60 35.89 26.76
C GLN A 194 9.46 34.65 26.82
N ASN A 195 9.19 33.81 27.82
CA ASN A 195 9.92 32.59 28.09
C ASN A 195 8.95 31.43 28.31
N LEU A 196 9.43 30.21 28.08
CA LEU A 196 8.66 29.01 28.38
C LEU A 196 8.90 28.55 29.81
N TYR A 197 7.79 28.26 30.48
CA TYR A 197 7.76 27.76 31.83
C TYR A 197 7.00 26.45 31.91
N ILE A 198 7.36 25.61 32.88
CA ILE A 198 6.65 24.37 33.22
C ILE A 198 6.36 24.33 34.72
N ALA A 199 5.21 23.77 35.09
CA ALA A 199 4.84 23.45 36.47
C ALA A 199 3.98 22.18 36.51
N GLN A 200 4.08 21.41 37.59
CA GLN A 200 3.22 20.24 37.78
C GLN A 200 1.77 20.69 38.02
N MET A 201 0.79 19.86 37.69
CA MET A 201 -0.63 20.09 37.94
C MET A 201 -1.14 19.18 39.07
N SER A 202 -1.99 19.73 39.93
CA SER A 202 -2.73 18.97 40.96
C SER A 202 -4.13 18.55 40.52
N ASN A 203 -4.64 19.24 39.50
CA ASN A 203 -5.84 18.93 38.72
C ASN A 203 -5.77 19.73 37.41
N PRO A 204 -6.64 19.47 36.41
CA PRO A 204 -6.58 20.11 35.09
C PRO A 204 -6.64 21.63 35.06
N TRP A 205 -6.95 22.34 36.16
CA TRP A 205 -6.98 23.81 36.22
C TRP A 205 -6.12 24.42 37.34
N THR A 206 -5.28 23.62 38.01
CA THR A 206 -4.49 24.08 39.16
C THR A 206 -3.06 23.56 39.11
N ILE A 207 -2.10 24.44 38.84
CA ILE A 207 -0.67 24.13 39.00
C ILE A 207 -0.28 24.00 40.48
N THR A 208 0.73 23.19 40.75
CA THR A 208 1.31 22.93 42.07
C THR A 208 2.83 22.97 42.00
N GLY A 209 3.47 23.40 43.09
CA GLY A 209 4.92 23.53 43.16
C GLY A 209 5.48 24.78 42.45
N PRO A 210 6.81 24.84 42.24
CA PRO A 210 7.46 25.98 41.62
C PRO A 210 7.24 26.02 40.09
N GLN A 211 7.20 27.24 39.56
CA GLN A 211 7.32 27.50 38.13
C GLN A 211 8.79 27.41 37.72
N VAL A 212 9.09 26.62 36.69
CA VAL A 212 10.47 26.38 36.23
C VAL A 212 10.65 26.95 34.83
N LEU A 213 11.66 27.79 34.65
CA LEU A 213 12.09 28.30 33.34
C LEU A 213 12.78 27.18 32.57
N ILE A 214 12.24 26.80 31.42
CA ILE A 214 12.82 25.75 30.55
C ILE A 214 13.37 26.29 29.24
N SER A 215 12.94 27.50 28.82
CA SER A 215 13.49 28.14 27.62
C SER A 215 13.38 29.66 27.66
N SER A 216 14.41 30.34 27.18
CA SER A 216 14.44 31.77 26.91
C SER A 216 15.20 32.04 25.61
N ALA A 217 14.86 33.10 24.88
CA ALA A 217 15.54 33.46 23.62
C ALA A 217 17.05 33.74 23.82
N THR A 218 17.90 32.86 23.28
CA THR A 218 19.36 32.88 23.44
C THR A 218 20.12 32.70 22.14
N TYR A 219 19.59 31.94 21.19
CA TYR A 219 20.22 31.76 19.88
C TYR A 219 19.97 32.97 18.98
N SER A 220 20.88 33.21 18.04
CA SER A 220 20.77 34.35 17.10
C SER A 220 19.50 34.32 16.26
N TRP A 221 18.99 33.14 15.93
CA TRP A 221 17.72 32.97 15.19
C TRP A 221 16.49 33.28 16.05
N GLU A 222 16.60 33.25 17.39
CA GLU A 222 15.56 33.70 18.33
C GLU A 222 15.59 35.22 18.56
N LEU A 223 16.54 35.93 17.92
CA LEU A 223 16.85 37.34 18.16
C LEU A 223 16.95 38.10 16.83
N ALA A 224 15.85 38.18 16.07
CA ALA A 224 15.72 38.72 14.70
C ALA A 224 16.88 39.63 14.22
N ALA A 225 17.32 39.40 12.97
CA ALA A 225 18.53 39.97 12.33
C ALA A 225 19.02 41.32 12.93
N GLY A 226 20.12 41.26 13.68
CA GLY A 226 20.76 42.43 14.31
C GLY A 226 20.73 42.44 15.84
N GLY A 227 20.13 41.45 16.50
CA GLY A 227 20.16 41.29 17.97
C GLY A 227 19.26 42.26 18.73
N GLY A 228 18.43 43.04 18.02
CA GLY A 228 17.45 43.98 18.56
C GLY A 228 15.99 43.52 18.43
N GLY A 229 15.73 42.33 17.91
CA GLY A 229 14.39 41.75 17.79
C GLY A 229 13.74 41.40 19.14
N PRO A 230 12.43 41.15 19.16
CA PRO A 230 11.72 40.73 20.36
C PRO A 230 12.26 39.39 20.85
N ARG A 231 12.41 39.25 22.17
CA ARG A 231 12.93 38.05 22.82
C ARG A 231 11.75 37.17 23.20
N ILE A 232 11.26 36.37 22.26
CA ILE A 232 10.03 35.61 22.42
C ILE A 232 10.32 34.12 22.25
N ASN A 233 9.90 33.32 23.22
CA ASN A 233 9.59 31.91 23.06
C ASN A 233 8.13 31.72 23.52
N GLU A 234 7.24 31.34 22.61
CA GLU A 234 5.79 31.21 22.84
C GLU A 234 5.21 29.99 22.09
N GLY A 235 3.88 29.78 22.12
CA GLY A 235 3.24 28.64 21.43
C GLY A 235 3.87 27.26 21.69
N PRO A 236 4.15 26.85 22.95
CA PRO A 236 4.72 25.54 23.23
C PRO A 236 3.74 24.42 22.87
N GLN A 237 4.22 23.41 22.16
CA GLN A 237 3.48 22.21 21.79
C GLN A 237 4.27 20.97 22.16
N VAL A 238 3.60 20.07 22.87
CA VAL A 238 4.15 18.79 23.26
C VAL A 238 4.10 17.83 22.07
N LEU A 239 5.22 17.17 21.80
CA LEU A 239 5.29 16.11 20.80
C LEU A 239 6.07 14.93 21.39
N VAL A 240 5.44 13.76 21.41
CA VAL A 240 5.98 12.53 22.00
C VAL A 240 6.02 11.45 20.92
N ASP A 241 7.17 10.80 20.78
CA ASP A 241 7.41 9.65 19.89
C ASP A 241 8.15 8.56 20.69
N ASP A 242 7.49 7.43 20.93
CA ASP A 242 7.92 6.40 21.89
C ASP A 242 8.30 7.00 23.26
N ASP A 243 9.59 6.93 23.63
CA ASP A 243 10.16 7.48 24.87
C ASP A 243 10.81 8.86 24.67
N HIS A 244 10.71 9.46 23.48
CA HIS A 244 11.27 10.77 23.17
C HIS A 244 10.24 11.88 23.37
N LEU A 245 10.55 12.83 24.26
CA LEU A 245 9.70 13.97 24.56
C LEU A 245 10.31 15.26 24.01
N HIS A 246 9.55 15.95 23.18
CA HIS A 246 9.89 17.24 22.59
C HIS A 246 8.87 18.31 22.96
N ILE A 247 9.36 19.55 23.06
CA ILE A 247 8.51 20.75 23.06
C ILE A 247 8.91 21.58 21.84
N ILE A 248 8.01 21.70 20.89
CA ILE A 248 8.12 22.64 19.77
C ILE A 248 7.57 23.99 20.23
N TYR A 249 8.22 25.09 19.87
CA TYR A 249 7.79 26.43 20.29
C TYR A 249 8.08 27.46 19.23
N SER A 250 7.39 28.58 19.24
CA SER A 250 7.62 29.68 18.31
C SER A 250 8.61 30.69 18.87
N ALA A 251 9.43 31.30 18.00
CA ALA A 251 10.37 32.35 18.36
C ALA A 251 10.24 33.59 17.47
N ASN A 252 10.67 34.74 18.00
CA ASN A 252 10.38 36.10 17.47
C ASN A 252 8.89 36.47 17.58
N GLY A 253 8.48 37.64 17.07
CA GLY A 253 7.08 38.06 17.10
C GLY A 253 6.32 37.64 15.84
N TYR A 254 5.05 37.24 15.99
CA TYR A 254 4.22 36.78 14.87
C TYR A 254 4.01 37.82 13.76
N TRP A 255 4.23 39.11 14.02
CA TRP A 255 4.16 40.20 13.03
C TRP A 255 5.46 40.35 12.21
N MET A 256 6.31 39.33 12.22
CA MET A 256 7.60 39.31 11.54
C MET A 256 7.71 38.07 10.65
N LYS A 257 8.30 38.24 9.46
CA LYS A 257 8.67 37.09 8.62
C LYS A 257 9.60 36.08 9.31
N GLN A 258 10.38 36.55 10.30
CA GLN A 258 11.31 35.73 11.09
C GLN A 258 10.63 34.88 12.17
N TYR A 259 9.30 34.94 12.31
CA TYR A 259 8.57 34.00 13.15
C TYR A 259 8.81 32.57 12.64
N LEU A 260 9.24 31.69 13.54
CA LEU A 260 9.74 30.35 13.23
C LEU A 260 9.61 29.42 14.43
N LEU A 261 9.76 28.10 14.24
CA LEU A 261 9.71 27.10 15.32
C LEU A 261 11.11 26.67 15.80
N GLY A 262 11.30 26.63 17.11
CA GLY A 262 12.40 25.98 17.82
C GLY A 262 11.97 24.67 18.49
N ARG A 263 12.94 23.95 19.06
CA ARG A 263 12.69 22.68 19.77
C ARG A 263 13.48 22.58 21.08
N LEU A 264 12.82 22.09 22.13
CA LEU A 264 13.45 21.50 23.32
C LEU A 264 13.26 19.99 23.26
N THR A 265 14.28 19.24 23.67
CA THR A 265 14.24 17.77 23.80
C THR A 265 14.53 17.40 25.24
N TYR A 266 13.68 16.61 25.87
CA TYR A 266 13.98 16.02 27.16
C TYR A 266 15.10 14.99 27.01
N ASN A 267 16.14 15.09 27.83
CA ASN A 267 17.33 14.24 27.72
C ASN A 267 17.15 12.81 28.28
N GLY A 268 15.94 12.46 28.74
CA GLY A 268 15.62 11.16 29.33
C GLY A 268 16.04 10.99 30.79
N VAL A 269 16.66 12.01 31.43
CA VAL A 269 17.23 11.91 32.77
C VAL A 269 16.84 13.10 33.65
N GLY A 270 16.43 12.82 34.89
CA GLY A 270 16.11 13.85 35.88
C GLY A 270 14.68 14.37 35.78
N SER A 271 14.33 15.39 36.56
CA SER A 271 12.95 15.90 36.61
C SER A 271 12.64 16.75 35.38
N LEU A 272 11.40 16.68 34.86
CA LEU A 272 10.91 17.67 33.89
C LEU A 272 10.90 19.10 34.44
N LEU A 273 10.89 19.22 35.77
CA LEU A 273 11.01 20.48 36.52
C LEU A 273 12.47 20.91 36.75
N ASP A 274 13.44 20.29 36.07
CA ASP A 274 14.83 20.74 36.06
C ASP A 274 15.18 21.29 34.68
N ALA A 275 15.57 22.58 34.61
CA ALA A 275 15.93 23.22 33.34
C ALA A 275 17.06 22.49 32.58
N SER A 276 17.98 21.86 33.32
CA SER A 276 19.08 21.07 32.74
C SER A 276 18.65 19.77 32.06
N SER A 277 17.42 19.31 32.30
CA SER A 277 16.86 18.13 31.63
C SER A 277 16.36 18.43 30.21
N TRP A 278 16.32 19.71 29.82
CA TRP A 278 15.87 20.15 28.51
C TRP A 278 17.06 20.60 27.66
N GLN A 279 17.26 19.93 26.53
CA GLN A 279 18.24 20.31 25.53
C GLN A 279 17.56 21.14 24.44
N LYS A 280 17.95 22.42 24.33
CA LYS A 280 17.49 23.29 23.24
C LYS A 280 18.27 22.99 21.95
N SER A 281 17.55 22.86 20.84
CA SER A 281 18.15 22.73 19.51
C SER A 281 18.94 23.99 19.12
N PRO A 282 20.18 23.88 18.61
CA PRO A 282 20.96 25.04 18.16
C PRO A 282 20.46 25.63 16.84
N THR A 283 19.61 24.90 16.10
CA THR A 283 19.00 25.33 14.85
C THR A 283 17.46 25.35 14.96
N PRO A 284 16.78 26.20 14.18
CA PRO A 284 15.33 26.13 14.02
C PRO A 284 14.85 24.72 13.64
N ALA A 285 13.69 24.33 14.15
CA ALA A 285 12.99 23.10 13.78
C ALA A 285 12.14 23.29 12.51
N PHE A 286 11.63 24.50 12.28
CA PHE A 286 10.84 24.86 11.10
C PHE A 286 10.94 26.37 10.87
N GLN A 287 11.10 26.81 9.63
CA GLN A 287 11.26 28.23 9.31
C GLN A 287 10.79 28.54 7.89
N GLN A 288 10.61 29.82 7.58
CA GLN A 288 10.19 30.31 6.27
C GLN A 288 10.90 29.65 5.06
N SER A 289 10.14 29.40 4.00
CA SER A 289 10.62 28.85 2.72
C SER A 289 9.82 29.45 1.54
N GLY A 290 10.52 29.92 0.51
CA GLY A 290 9.90 30.63 -0.61
C GLY A 290 9.06 31.82 -0.14
N ASP A 291 7.79 31.85 -0.55
CA ASP A 291 6.83 32.89 -0.17
C ASP A 291 6.08 32.60 1.14
N ILE A 292 6.28 31.42 1.75
CA ILE A 292 5.67 31.08 3.03
C ILE A 292 6.56 31.59 4.16
N VAL A 293 6.09 32.64 4.84
CA VAL A 293 6.89 33.37 5.85
C VAL A 293 6.14 33.55 7.16
N GLY A 294 6.88 33.76 8.24
CA GLY A 294 6.33 33.91 9.59
C GLY A 294 5.61 32.65 10.05
N THR A 295 6.27 31.50 9.94
CA THR A 295 5.67 30.18 10.21
C THR A 295 5.74 29.85 11.70
N GLY A 296 4.60 29.68 12.35
CA GLY A 296 4.63 29.38 13.78
C GLY A 296 3.28 29.02 14.39
N HIS A 297 3.30 28.97 15.72
CA HIS A 297 2.25 28.50 16.62
C HIS A 297 1.55 27.27 16.03
N ALA A 298 2.34 26.21 15.86
CA ALA A 298 1.86 24.97 15.28
C ALA A 298 1.04 24.16 16.30
N SER A 299 0.42 23.09 15.83
CA SER A 299 -0.02 21.92 16.58
C SER A 299 0.22 20.67 15.74
N PHE A 300 -0.02 19.50 16.32
CA PHE A 300 0.27 18.22 15.70
C PHE A 300 -0.92 17.28 15.83
N THR A 301 -1.19 16.54 14.76
CA THR A 301 -2.23 15.50 14.73
C THR A 301 -1.77 14.34 13.85
N THR A 302 -2.50 13.24 13.89
CA THR A 302 -2.27 12.09 13.00
C THR A 302 -3.34 12.00 11.92
N SER A 303 -3.00 11.29 10.85
CA SER A 303 -3.93 10.83 9.82
C SER A 303 -5.02 9.89 10.37
N PRO A 304 -6.12 9.63 9.61
CA PRO A 304 -7.18 8.73 10.04
C PRO A 304 -6.75 7.30 10.38
N ASP A 305 -5.82 6.69 9.66
CA ASP A 305 -5.28 5.37 10.01
C ASP A 305 -4.19 5.43 11.09
N GLY A 306 -3.71 6.63 11.42
CA GLY A 306 -2.65 6.85 12.41
C GLY A 306 -1.24 6.58 11.90
N THR A 307 -1.05 6.36 10.60
CA THR A 307 0.25 5.99 10.00
C THR A 307 1.11 7.21 9.65
N GLU A 308 0.49 8.36 9.41
CA GLU A 308 1.17 9.63 9.11
C GLU A 308 1.01 10.66 10.24
N ASN A 309 2.06 11.44 10.47
CA ASN A 309 2.04 12.61 11.35
C ASN A 309 1.89 13.89 10.54
N TRP A 310 1.08 14.82 11.03
CA TRP A 310 0.73 16.06 10.36
C TRP A 310 0.97 17.26 11.27
N ILE A 311 1.68 18.27 10.74
CA ILE A 311 1.82 19.57 11.37
C ILE A 311 0.72 20.49 10.85
N VAL A 312 0.06 21.21 11.76
CA VAL A 312 -0.90 22.27 11.46
C VAL A 312 -0.31 23.56 11.98
N TYR A 313 -0.09 24.56 11.13
CA TYR A 313 0.61 25.79 11.52
C TYR A 313 0.01 27.00 10.81
N HIS A 314 0.30 28.20 11.31
CA HIS A 314 -0.04 29.42 10.58
C HIS A 314 1.18 30.04 9.89
N ALA A 315 0.92 30.78 8.82
CA ALA A 315 1.89 31.63 8.13
C ALA A 315 1.21 32.92 7.68
N HIS A 316 1.98 33.95 7.29
CA HIS A 316 1.38 35.13 6.67
C HIS A 316 0.86 34.82 5.26
N ALA A 317 -0.33 35.31 4.92
CA ALA A 317 -0.87 35.21 3.57
C ALA A 317 -0.05 36.03 2.56
N ASN A 318 0.70 37.03 3.02
CA ASN A 318 1.56 37.87 2.19
C ASN A 318 3.03 37.85 2.65
N SER A 319 3.96 37.65 1.72
CA SER A 319 5.39 37.60 2.02
C SER A 319 6.04 38.97 2.33
N THR A 320 5.27 40.06 2.26
CA THR A 320 5.75 41.45 2.42
C THR A 320 4.94 42.29 3.41
N VAL A 321 3.71 41.87 3.76
CA VAL A 321 2.82 42.59 4.69
C VAL A 321 2.44 41.64 5.82
N PHE A 322 2.77 42.00 7.06
CA PHE A 322 2.69 41.12 8.23
C PHE A 322 1.70 41.66 9.27
N GLN A 323 0.44 41.83 8.88
CA GLN A 323 -0.58 42.50 9.71
C GLN A 323 -1.90 41.73 9.69
N GLU A 324 -2.11 40.91 10.72
CA GLU A 324 -3.39 40.19 10.96
C GLU A 324 -3.91 39.41 9.74
N ASP A 325 -2.98 38.88 8.94
CA ASP A 325 -3.23 38.20 7.66
C ASP A 325 -2.85 36.70 7.70
N ARG A 326 -2.80 36.13 8.90
CA ARG A 326 -2.37 34.73 9.08
C ARG A 326 -3.37 33.75 8.46
N VAL A 327 -2.82 32.71 7.84
CA VAL A 327 -3.56 31.61 7.21
C VAL A 327 -3.03 30.28 7.71
N ILE A 328 -3.91 29.28 7.80
CA ILE A 328 -3.61 27.96 8.33
C ILE A 328 -3.14 27.04 7.21
N HIS A 329 -2.05 26.33 7.45
CA HIS A 329 -1.43 25.35 6.58
C HIS A 329 -1.36 23.99 7.27
N ILE A 330 -1.39 22.93 6.46
CA ILE A 330 -1.13 21.55 6.90
C ILE A 330 -0.10 20.88 6.00
N GLN A 331 0.75 20.03 6.57
CA GLN A 331 1.62 19.15 5.78
C GLN A 331 2.06 17.92 6.62
N PRO A 332 2.42 16.81 5.97
CA PRO A 332 2.97 15.66 6.68
C PRO A 332 4.40 15.97 7.17
N PHE A 333 4.81 15.26 8.21
CA PHE A 333 6.19 15.25 8.71
C PHE A 333 6.54 13.88 9.29
N GLU A 334 7.84 13.63 9.49
CA GLU A 334 8.34 12.36 10.00
C GLU A 334 9.20 12.55 11.25
N PHE A 335 9.38 11.48 12.04
CA PHE A 335 10.44 11.42 13.03
C PHE A 335 11.69 10.81 12.41
N ASN A 336 12.85 11.39 12.70
CA ASN A 336 14.12 10.81 12.27
C ASN A 336 14.51 9.62 13.16
N ALA A 337 15.54 8.88 12.76
CA ALA A 337 16.01 7.68 13.47
C ALA A 337 16.42 7.90 14.95
N ASN A 338 16.56 9.14 15.41
CA ASN A 338 16.83 9.48 16.81
C ASN A 338 15.57 9.95 17.57
N GLY A 339 14.38 9.70 17.03
CA GLY A 339 13.08 10.10 17.59
C GLY A 339 12.78 11.60 17.50
N ALA A 340 13.62 12.39 16.83
CA ALA A 340 13.43 13.83 16.71
C ALA A 340 12.54 14.17 15.51
N PRO A 341 11.56 15.09 15.64
CA PRO A 341 10.70 15.47 14.52
C PRO A 341 11.51 16.19 13.44
N ASP A 342 11.35 15.75 12.21
CA ASP A 342 11.79 16.42 10.99
C ASP A 342 10.57 17.02 10.30
N LEU A 343 10.31 18.30 10.60
CA LEU A 343 9.18 19.05 10.09
C LEU A 343 9.35 19.48 8.62
N GLY A 344 10.53 19.25 8.04
CA GLY A 344 10.87 19.71 6.69
C GLY A 344 10.84 21.24 6.54
N ALA A 345 10.50 21.70 5.35
CA ALA A 345 10.28 23.12 5.04
C ALA A 345 8.78 23.36 4.74
N PRO A 346 8.26 24.58 4.99
CA PRO A 346 6.92 24.95 4.55
C PRO A 346 6.74 24.69 3.07
N LEU A 347 5.69 23.95 2.71
CA LEU A 347 5.41 23.62 1.32
C LEU A 347 4.76 24.82 0.59
N PRO A 348 5.19 25.14 -0.65
CA PRO A 348 4.56 26.17 -1.45
C PRO A 348 3.07 25.87 -1.68
N VAL A 349 2.21 26.90 -1.69
CA VAL A 349 0.76 26.77 -1.96
C VAL A 349 0.44 26.11 -3.31
N THR A 350 1.38 26.11 -4.25
CA THR A 350 1.26 25.45 -5.57
C THR A 350 1.57 23.95 -5.52
N THR A 351 2.01 23.43 -4.38
CA THR A 351 2.37 22.02 -4.21
C THR A 351 1.12 21.24 -3.85
N PRO A 352 0.61 20.38 -4.73
CA PRO A 352 -0.51 19.50 -4.39
C PRO A 352 -0.07 18.54 -3.28
N LEU A 353 -0.88 18.42 -2.24
CA LEU A 353 -0.64 17.49 -1.14
C LEU A 353 -1.58 16.29 -1.27
N PRO A 354 -1.12 15.05 -1.05
CA PRO A 354 -2.05 13.95 -0.89
C PRO A 354 -2.93 14.16 0.36
N ALA A 355 -4.20 13.78 0.30
CA ALA A 355 -5.03 13.65 1.49
C ALA A 355 -4.37 12.72 2.53
N PRO A 356 -4.59 12.97 3.85
CA PRO A 356 -4.05 12.12 4.91
C PRO A 356 -4.38 10.64 4.72
N SER A 357 -3.48 9.74 5.09
CA SER A 357 -3.70 8.31 4.93
C SER A 357 -4.91 7.77 5.71
N GLY A 358 -5.64 6.82 5.12
CA GLY A 358 -6.87 6.29 5.71
C GLY A 358 -8.06 7.26 5.69
N THR A 359 -7.96 8.40 5.00
CA THR A 359 -9.10 9.31 4.78
C THR A 359 -10.21 8.56 4.06
N PRO A 360 -11.40 8.38 4.69
CA PRO A 360 -12.50 7.68 4.04
C PRO A 360 -12.95 8.48 2.82
N ASP A 361 -12.87 7.87 1.65
CA ASP A 361 -13.49 8.42 0.46
C ASP A 361 -15.02 8.21 0.58
N ALA A 362 -15.78 9.30 0.64
CA ALA A 362 -17.23 9.26 0.81
C ALA A 362 -17.96 8.68 -0.44
N GLU A 363 -17.26 8.57 -1.58
CA GLU A 363 -17.73 7.85 -2.77
C GLU A 363 -17.36 6.35 -2.74
N ARG A 364 -16.62 5.89 -1.71
CA ARG A 364 -16.13 4.52 -1.63
C ARG A 364 -17.08 3.63 -0.81
N PRO A 365 -17.71 2.61 -1.40
CA PRO A 365 -18.45 1.62 -0.64
C PRO A 365 -17.48 0.85 0.28
N PHE A 366 -17.84 0.70 1.56
CA PHE A 366 -17.12 -0.14 2.52
C PHE A 366 -17.02 -1.57 1.97
N VAL A 367 -15.81 -2.03 1.63
CA VAL A 367 -15.59 -3.37 1.07
C VAL A 367 -15.23 -4.32 2.22
N VAL A 368 -16.03 -5.38 2.38
CA VAL A 368 -15.76 -6.39 3.41
C VAL A 368 -14.40 -7.04 3.13
N GLY A 369 -13.50 -7.12 4.11
CA GLY A 369 -12.21 -7.77 3.93
C GLY A 369 -11.06 -6.85 3.48
N ASP A 370 -11.36 -5.62 3.06
CA ASP A 370 -10.38 -4.57 2.74
C ASP A 370 -9.84 -3.96 4.05
N PHE A 371 -8.75 -4.53 4.55
CA PHE A 371 -8.14 -4.24 5.85
C PHE A 371 -7.10 -3.13 5.81
N ASP A 372 -6.48 -2.88 4.65
CA ASP A 372 -5.64 -1.71 4.42
C ASP A 372 -6.43 -0.49 3.89
N ALA A 373 -7.73 -0.67 3.66
CA ALA A 373 -8.64 0.35 3.16
C ALA A 373 -8.21 0.90 1.79
N ASP A 374 -7.57 0.08 0.96
CA ASP A 374 -7.12 0.41 -0.39
C ASP A 374 -8.20 0.20 -1.46
N GLY A 375 -9.40 -0.25 -1.06
CA GLY A 375 -10.62 -0.41 -1.86
C GLY A 375 -10.71 -1.70 -2.65
N GLU A 376 -9.64 -2.50 -2.64
CA GLU A 376 -9.62 -3.84 -3.17
C GLU A 376 -9.62 -4.83 -2.00
N VAL A 377 -9.86 -6.10 -2.26
CA VAL A 377 -9.63 -7.15 -1.24
C VAL A 377 -8.60 -8.09 -1.82
N ASP A 378 -7.34 -7.86 -1.50
CA ASP A 378 -6.19 -8.50 -2.11
C ASP A 378 -5.20 -9.11 -1.07
N ALA A 379 -4.00 -9.48 -1.51
CA ALA A 379 -3.04 -10.19 -0.67
C ALA A 379 -2.35 -9.26 0.36
N GLN A 380 -2.47 -7.95 0.19
CA GLN A 380 -1.94 -6.92 1.09
C GLN A 380 -2.78 -6.85 2.36
N ASP A 381 -4.10 -6.98 2.25
CA ASP A 381 -5.02 -7.12 3.38
C ASP A 381 -4.71 -8.33 4.25
N LEU A 382 -4.31 -9.45 3.64
CA LEU A 382 -3.84 -10.61 4.39
C LEU A 382 -2.61 -10.26 5.24
N GLY A 383 -1.71 -9.44 4.70
CA GLY A 383 -0.56 -8.92 5.43
C GLY A 383 -0.97 -8.08 6.64
N VAL A 384 -2.00 -7.23 6.50
CA VAL A 384 -2.57 -6.44 7.59
C VAL A 384 -3.17 -7.33 8.67
N TRP A 385 -4.01 -8.30 8.29
CA TRP A 385 -4.58 -9.26 9.24
C TRP A 385 -3.50 -10.09 9.96
N GLN A 386 -2.48 -10.57 9.25
CA GLN A 386 -1.38 -11.33 9.84
C GLN A 386 -0.60 -10.51 10.87
N GLY A 387 -0.35 -9.23 10.57
CA GLY A 387 0.33 -8.31 11.46
C GLY A 387 -0.48 -7.96 12.72
N GLN A 388 -1.82 -8.03 12.62
CA GLN A 388 -2.73 -7.67 13.70
C GLN A 388 -3.38 -8.89 14.39
N PHE A 389 -3.08 -10.12 13.98
CA PHE A 389 -3.71 -11.31 14.55
C PHE A 389 -3.47 -11.42 16.06
N GLY A 390 -4.57 -11.49 16.83
CA GLY A 390 -4.55 -11.52 18.29
C GLY A 390 -4.42 -10.15 18.97
N VAL A 391 -4.41 -9.05 18.21
CA VAL A 391 -4.38 -7.67 18.72
C VAL A 391 -5.79 -7.18 19.04
N THR A 392 -5.93 -6.43 20.13
CA THR A 392 -7.17 -5.72 20.47
C THR A 392 -7.20 -4.36 19.78
N LEU A 393 -8.24 -4.12 18.98
CA LEU A 393 -8.42 -2.87 18.22
C LEU A 393 -9.68 -2.12 18.67
N ILE A 394 -9.86 -0.91 18.16
CA ILE A 394 -11.17 -0.25 18.22
C ILE A 394 -12.14 -1.12 17.40
N ALA A 395 -13.31 -1.42 17.98
CA ALA A 395 -14.33 -2.25 17.34
C ALA A 395 -14.63 -1.78 15.90
N GLY A 396 -14.37 -2.64 14.91
CA GLY A 396 -14.65 -2.36 13.50
C GLY A 396 -13.52 -1.65 12.75
N ALA A 397 -12.33 -1.52 13.35
CA ALA A 397 -11.18 -0.88 12.72
C ALA A 397 -10.22 -1.92 12.10
N SER A 398 -9.68 -1.60 10.92
CA SER A 398 -8.68 -2.41 10.21
C SER A 398 -9.09 -3.89 10.14
N ALA A 399 -8.27 -4.83 10.62
CA ALA A 399 -8.56 -6.25 10.56
C ALA A 399 -9.61 -6.76 11.59
N ASP A 400 -10.24 -5.91 12.41
CA ASP A 400 -11.35 -6.30 13.32
C ASP A 400 -12.71 -6.09 12.63
N TYR A 401 -12.97 -6.89 11.59
CA TYR A 401 -14.18 -6.80 10.78
C TYR A 401 -15.47 -7.02 11.59
N ASP A 402 -15.48 -8.00 12.49
CA ASP A 402 -16.72 -8.38 13.19
C ASP A 402 -17.08 -7.42 14.34
N GLY A 403 -16.24 -6.42 14.59
CA GLY A 403 -16.44 -5.39 15.59
C GLY A 403 -16.38 -5.92 17.02
N SER A 404 -15.74 -7.08 17.22
CA SER A 404 -15.56 -7.65 18.55
C SER A 404 -14.48 -6.94 19.37
N GLY A 405 -13.65 -6.12 18.72
CA GLY A 405 -12.50 -5.45 19.29
C GLY A 405 -11.27 -6.36 19.38
N LEU A 406 -11.28 -7.53 18.73
CA LEU A 406 -10.18 -8.49 18.75
C LEU A 406 -10.02 -9.11 17.37
N VAL A 407 -8.84 -8.96 16.77
CA VAL A 407 -8.55 -9.57 15.47
C VAL A 407 -8.35 -11.07 15.65
N THR A 408 -9.24 -11.86 15.07
CA THR A 408 -9.27 -13.31 15.20
C THR A 408 -9.35 -14.01 13.85
N GLY A 409 -9.49 -15.34 13.88
CA GLY A 409 -9.79 -16.11 12.68
C GLY A 409 -11.19 -15.84 12.11
N GLN A 410 -12.11 -15.19 12.83
CA GLN A 410 -13.40 -14.76 12.26
C GLN A 410 -13.19 -13.65 11.22
N ASP A 411 -12.30 -12.71 11.50
CA ASP A 411 -12.00 -11.60 10.61
C ASP A 411 -11.23 -12.07 9.37
N PHE A 412 -10.31 -13.03 9.55
CA PHE A 412 -9.68 -13.73 8.42
C PHE A 412 -10.72 -14.30 7.45
N LEU A 413 -11.81 -14.88 7.97
CA LEU A 413 -12.86 -15.43 7.11
C LEU A 413 -13.61 -14.33 6.35
N ALA A 414 -13.65 -13.10 6.85
CA ALA A 414 -14.24 -11.97 6.14
C ALA A 414 -13.36 -11.51 4.97
N TRP A 415 -12.05 -11.43 5.19
CA TRP A 415 -11.07 -11.24 4.11
C TRP A 415 -11.12 -12.39 3.12
N GLN A 416 -11.00 -13.64 3.56
CA GLN A 416 -10.96 -14.80 2.69
C GLN A 416 -12.21 -14.94 1.80
N ARG A 417 -13.38 -14.53 2.31
CA ARG A 417 -14.65 -14.57 1.54
C ARG A 417 -14.77 -13.46 0.51
N SER A 418 -14.00 -12.39 0.70
CA SER A 418 -14.10 -11.18 -0.11
C SER A 418 -12.86 -10.98 -0.99
N TYR A 419 -11.78 -11.71 -0.70
CA TYR A 419 -10.54 -11.77 -1.45
C TYR A 419 -10.82 -12.21 -2.88
N ALA A 420 -10.71 -11.24 -3.78
CA ALA A 420 -10.67 -11.44 -5.20
C ALA A 420 -9.22 -11.20 -5.61
N PRO A 421 -8.48 -12.22 -6.09
CA PRO A 421 -7.11 -12.01 -6.56
C PRO A 421 -7.09 -10.86 -7.59
N PRO A 422 -6.00 -10.06 -7.64
CA PRO A 422 -5.97 -8.84 -8.42
C PRO A 422 -6.41 -9.12 -9.86
N ILE A 423 -7.26 -8.24 -10.41
CA ILE A 423 -7.48 -8.19 -11.85
C ILE A 423 -6.16 -7.71 -12.46
N VAL A 424 -5.26 -8.68 -12.71
CA VAL A 424 -4.28 -8.58 -13.79
C VAL A 424 -5.10 -8.12 -14.99
N ALA A 425 -4.71 -7.00 -15.62
CA ALA A 425 -5.31 -6.62 -16.89
C ALA A 425 -5.40 -7.89 -17.73
N ASP A 426 -6.62 -8.33 -18.06
CA ASP A 426 -6.84 -9.67 -18.61
C ASP A 426 -5.82 -9.89 -19.73
N PRO A 427 -4.84 -10.80 -19.54
CA PRO A 427 -3.73 -10.93 -20.48
C PRO A 427 -4.20 -11.50 -21.82
N THR A 428 -5.49 -11.82 -21.92
CA THR A 428 -6.15 -12.26 -23.14
C THR A 428 -6.05 -11.20 -24.24
N VAL A 429 -5.28 -11.51 -25.27
CA VAL A 429 -5.14 -10.68 -26.47
C VAL A 429 -6.12 -11.06 -27.56
N ALA A 430 -6.66 -12.27 -27.55
CA ALA A 430 -7.81 -12.66 -28.38
C ALA A 430 -8.60 -13.79 -27.73
N TYR A 431 -9.93 -13.76 -27.86
CA TYR A 431 -10.79 -14.82 -27.37
C TYR A 431 -12.00 -15.06 -28.29
N TRP A 432 -11.96 -16.16 -29.05
CA TRP A 432 -13.04 -16.55 -29.94
C TRP A 432 -13.91 -17.62 -29.29
N ARG A 433 -15.06 -17.16 -28.78
CA ARG A 433 -16.03 -17.98 -28.06
C ARG A 433 -17.03 -18.73 -28.95
N HIS A 434 -17.23 -18.24 -30.17
CA HIS A 434 -18.13 -18.83 -31.17
C HIS A 434 -19.63 -18.80 -30.81
N GLU A 435 -20.07 -17.79 -30.06
CA GLU A 435 -21.45 -17.65 -29.56
C GLU A 435 -22.33 -16.71 -30.41
N GLU A 436 -21.78 -16.06 -31.42
CA GLU A 436 -22.44 -15.00 -32.19
C GLU A 436 -23.44 -15.50 -33.26
N GLY A 437 -23.56 -16.81 -33.43
CA GLY A 437 -24.31 -17.46 -34.50
C GLY A 437 -25.67 -18.04 -34.12
N VAL A 438 -26.17 -18.91 -35.00
CA VAL A 438 -27.35 -19.74 -34.76
C VAL A 438 -27.02 -21.19 -35.07
N SER A 439 -27.48 -22.12 -34.23
CA SER A 439 -27.28 -23.56 -34.42
C SER A 439 -27.65 -24.02 -35.85
N GLY A 440 -26.75 -24.77 -36.48
CA GLY A 440 -26.87 -25.26 -37.85
C GLY A 440 -26.63 -24.19 -38.93
N GLY A 441 -26.37 -22.94 -38.55
CA GLY A 441 -26.05 -21.84 -39.46
C GLY A 441 -24.56 -21.83 -39.84
N LEU A 442 -24.28 -21.49 -41.10
CA LEU A 442 -22.92 -21.20 -41.56
C LEU A 442 -22.46 -19.83 -41.06
N ILE A 443 -21.18 -19.70 -40.72
CA ILE A 443 -20.58 -18.38 -40.51
C ILE A 443 -20.68 -17.60 -41.84
N PRO A 444 -21.27 -16.39 -41.86
CA PRO A 444 -21.36 -15.63 -43.10
C PRO A 444 -19.96 -15.25 -43.59
N ALA A 445 -19.73 -15.26 -44.90
CA ALA A 445 -18.45 -14.81 -45.42
C ALA A 445 -18.22 -13.31 -45.22
N GLY A 446 -16.94 -12.92 -45.15
CA GLY A 446 -16.48 -11.56 -45.04
C GLY A 446 -15.70 -11.27 -43.75
N PRO A 447 -15.32 -10.00 -43.56
CA PRO A 447 -14.49 -9.57 -42.43
C PRO A 447 -15.28 -9.57 -41.12
N ASN A 448 -14.57 -9.84 -40.01
CA ASN A 448 -15.05 -9.75 -38.63
C ASN A 448 -16.36 -10.54 -38.41
N ARG A 449 -16.30 -11.84 -38.69
CA ARG A 449 -17.44 -12.77 -38.64
C ARG A 449 -17.40 -13.71 -37.46
N VAL A 450 -16.20 -14.03 -36.99
CA VAL A 450 -16.00 -14.65 -35.68
C VAL A 450 -15.47 -13.58 -34.74
N VAL A 451 -16.24 -13.29 -33.71
CA VAL A 451 -16.04 -12.11 -32.87
C VAL A 451 -14.98 -12.38 -31.81
N ASP A 452 -14.06 -11.43 -31.65
CA ASP A 452 -13.13 -11.41 -30.54
C ASP A 452 -13.81 -10.86 -29.28
N SER A 453 -14.03 -11.75 -28.31
CA SER A 453 -14.70 -11.45 -27.05
C SER A 453 -13.77 -10.83 -26.00
N SER A 454 -12.45 -10.75 -26.25
CA SER A 454 -11.53 -10.07 -25.34
C SER A 454 -11.65 -8.55 -25.41
N GLY A 455 -12.23 -8.02 -26.50
CA GLY A 455 -12.32 -6.59 -26.76
C GLY A 455 -11.06 -6.00 -27.44
N SER A 456 -10.08 -6.84 -27.78
CA SER A 456 -8.83 -6.42 -28.44
C SER A 456 -8.97 -6.19 -29.94
N GLY A 457 -10.14 -6.49 -30.50
CA GLY A 457 -10.48 -6.22 -31.91
C GLY A 457 -9.87 -7.21 -32.90
N ASN A 458 -9.45 -8.38 -32.43
CA ASN A 458 -8.84 -9.44 -33.24
C ASN A 458 -9.89 -10.39 -33.85
N ASP A 459 -11.02 -9.84 -34.28
CA ASP A 459 -12.08 -10.63 -34.95
C ASP A 459 -11.51 -11.37 -36.16
N MET A 460 -11.93 -12.62 -36.36
CA MET A 460 -11.55 -13.37 -37.55
C MET A 460 -12.53 -13.13 -38.70
N GLN A 461 -12.02 -13.27 -39.91
CA GLN A 461 -12.81 -13.31 -41.13
C GLN A 461 -12.97 -14.74 -41.63
N THR A 462 -13.96 -14.92 -42.49
CA THR A 462 -14.22 -16.18 -43.20
C THR A 462 -14.27 -15.88 -44.70
N PHE A 463 -13.56 -16.66 -45.51
CA PHE A 463 -13.41 -16.41 -46.95
C PHE A 463 -14.66 -16.82 -47.77
N ALA A 464 -14.83 -16.28 -49.00
CA ALA A 464 -15.88 -16.65 -49.98
C ALA A 464 -15.37 -16.47 -51.43
N PRO A 465 -15.97 -17.10 -52.47
CA PRO A 465 -17.28 -17.78 -52.54
C PRO A 465 -17.26 -19.25 -53.03
N ASP A 466 -16.08 -19.85 -53.15
CA ASP A 466 -15.85 -21.23 -53.64
C ASP A 466 -15.50 -22.24 -52.53
N PHE A 467 -15.42 -21.77 -51.28
CA PHE A 467 -15.20 -22.54 -50.07
C PHE A 467 -16.37 -22.37 -49.09
N THR A 468 -16.64 -23.36 -48.23
CA THR A 468 -17.71 -23.28 -47.21
C THR A 468 -17.17 -22.92 -45.85
N SER A 469 -17.92 -22.10 -45.11
CA SER A 469 -17.61 -21.71 -43.72
C SER A 469 -17.87 -22.83 -42.72
N ALA A 470 -17.26 -22.76 -41.54
CA ALA A 470 -17.66 -23.59 -40.41
C ALA A 470 -19.14 -23.37 -40.04
N THR A 471 -19.76 -24.39 -39.45
CA THR A 471 -21.17 -24.36 -39.03
C THR A 471 -21.26 -24.27 -37.51
N TYR A 472 -22.12 -23.41 -36.98
CA TYR A 472 -22.37 -23.38 -35.54
C TYR A 472 -23.07 -24.66 -35.09
N SER A 473 -22.55 -25.32 -34.07
CA SER A 473 -23.07 -26.56 -33.50
C SER A 473 -23.47 -26.34 -32.04
N THR A 474 -24.52 -27.01 -31.58
CA THR A 474 -24.89 -27.03 -30.14
C THR A 474 -24.17 -28.14 -29.38
N SER A 475 -23.36 -28.95 -30.07
CA SER A 475 -22.45 -29.88 -29.39
C SER A 475 -21.28 -29.04 -28.90
N VAL A 476 -21.26 -28.74 -27.61
CA VAL A 476 -20.20 -27.95 -26.95
C VAL A 476 -19.53 -28.79 -25.88
N SER A 477 -18.44 -28.26 -25.32
CA SER A 477 -17.78 -28.91 -24.20
C SER A 477 -18.74 -29.14 -23.02
N PRO A 478 -18.74 -30.33 -22.39
CA PRO A 478 -19.53 -30.58 -21.18
C PRO A 478 -18.90 -29.95 -19.93
N VAL A 479 -17.66 -29.48 -20.01
CA VAL A 479 -16.95 -28.86 -18.88
C VAL A 479 -17.35 -27.39 -18.82
N PRO A 480 -17.90 -26.91 -17.69
CA PRO A 480 -18.24 -25.49 -17.54
C PRO A 480 -17.00 -24.61 -17.65
N LEU A 481 -17.15 -23.45 -18.26
CA LEU A 481 -16.13 -22.42 -18.22
C LEU A 481 -15.93 -21.92 -16.79
N ARG A 482 -14.67 -21.67 -16.43
CA ARG A 482 -14.26 -21.05 -15.17
C ARG A 482 -14.97 -19.71 -14.94
N SER A 483 -15.19 -18.93 -15.99
CA SER A 483 -15.90 -17.64 -15.95
C SER A 483 -17.39 -17.77 -15.60
N GLY A 484 -17.96 -18.98 -15.67
CA GLY A 484 -19.40 -19.20 -15.57
C GLY A 484 -20.20 -18.69 -16.77
N ALA A 485 -19.52 -18.19 -17.82
CA ALA A 485 -20.19 -17.78 -19.05
C ALA A 485 -20.92 -18.98 -19.68
N ALA A 486 -22.05 -18.71 -20.32
CA ALA A 486 -22.77 -19.73 -21.06
C ALA A 486 -21.92 -20.18 -22.24
N ASN A 487 -21.65 -21.48 -22.33
CA ASN A 487 -21.12 -22.14 -23.51
C ASN A 487 -22.30 -22.85 -24.20
N THR A 488 -22.71 -22.34 -25.36
CA THR A 488 -23.91 -22.80 -26.06
C THR A 488 -23.68 -23.17 -27.52
N LEU A 489 -22.62 -22.67 -28.14
CA LEU A 489 -22.27 -22.96 -29.52
C LEU A 489 -20.77 -23.21 -29.67
N SER A 490 -20.42 -24.23 -30.47
CA SER A 490 -19.07 -24.43 -30.98
C SER A 490 -19.06 -24.27 -32.50
N LEU A 491 -17.89 -24.32 -33.12
CA LEU A 491 -17.76 -24.43 -34.57
C LEU A 491 -17.46 -25.86 -34.99
N ASP A 492 -18.27 -26.40 -35.90
CA ASP A 492 -18.04 -27.68 -36.56
C ASP A 492 -17.32 -27.45 -37.89
N PHE A 493 -16.10 -27.96 -37.96
CA PHE A 493 -15.24 -27.99 -39.15
C PHE A 493 -15.34 -29.34 -39.89
N GLY A 494 -16.43 -30.09 -39.72
CA GLY A 494 -16.71 -31.44 -40.22
C GLY A 494 -16.16 -31.80 -41.61
N PRO A 495 -16.09 -33.09 -41.96
CA PRO A 495 -14.96 -33.70 -42.66
C PRO A 495 -14.52 -32.92 -43.90
N GLY A 496 -13.42 -32.16 -43.75
CA GLY A 496 -12.64 -31.60 -44.86
C GLY A 496 -11.85 -32.68 -45.63
N GLY A 497 -12.49 -33.81 -45.92
CA GLY A 497 -11.84 -35.07 -46.30
C GLY A 497 -12.27 -35.67 -47.64
N ASP A 498 -13.01 -34.96 -48.49
CA ASP A 498 -13.10 -35.32 -49.90
C ASP A 498 -12.78 -34.09 -50.75
N ASP A 499 -12.37 -34.30 -52.00
CA ASP A 499 -12.05 -33.25 -52.97
C ASP A 499 -13.27 -32.33 -53.31
N SER A 500 -14.26 -32.17 -52.42
CA SER A 500 -15.41 -31.28 -52.57
C SER A 500 -15.21 -29.86 -52.03
N GLY A 501 -14.09 -29.57 -51.35
CA GLY A 501 -13.67 -28.20 -50.98
C GLY A 501 -14.57 -27.53 -49.95
N LYS A 502 -14.88 -28.22 -48.84
CA LYS A 502 -15.85 -27.74 -47.86
C LYS A 502 -15.31 -27.77 -46.43
N ASN A 503 -15.13 -26.55 -45.88
CA ASN A 503 -14.94 -26.14 -44.47
C ASN A 503 -13.57 -25.51 -44.22
N ASP A 504 -13.49 -24.22 -44.55
CA ASP A 504 -12.26 -23.46 -44.56
C ASP A 504 -12.29 -22.36 -43.49
N ASP A 505 -11.28 -22.48 -42.63
CA ASP A 505 -10.65 -21.50 -41.75
C ASP A 505 -11.40 -20.22 -41.36
N ASN A 506 -11.37 -19.98 -40.06
CA ASN A 506 -11.46 -18.63 -39.54
C ASN A 506 -10.04 -18.12 -39.32
N TYR A 507 -9.74 -16.94 -39.84
CA TYR A 507 -8.40 -16.39 -39.72
C TYR A 507 -8.41 -14.88 -39.51
N THR A 508 -7.38 -14.38 -38.84
CA THR A 508 -7.17 -12.95 -38.68
C THR A 508 -6.66 -12.33 -39.99
N VAL A 509 -7.01 -11.07 -40.28
CA VAL A 509 -6.32 -10.30 -41.32
C VAL A 509 -6.17 -8.85 -40.90
N GLY A 510 -4.94 -8.33 -40.97
CA GLY A 510 -4.66 -6.93 -40.62
C GLY A 510 -4.99 -6.62 -39.16
N LYS A 511 -4.86 -7.62 -38.28
CA LYS A 511 -5.15 -7.52 -36.85
C LYS A 511 -3.88 -7.37 -36.04
N GLY A 512 -3.97 -6.71 -34.88
CA GLY A 512 -2.81 -6.42 -34.03
C GLY A 512 -2.08 -7.68 -33.58
N ILE A 513 -2.82 -8.75 -33.31
CA ILE A 513 -2.28 -10.06 -32.89
C ILE A 513 -1.33 -10.70 -33.92
N GLU A 514 -1.41 -10.30 -35.20
CA GLU A 514 -0.52 -10.84 -36.25
C GLU A 514 0.93 -10.43 -36.04
N SER A 515 1.15 -9.26 -35.44
CA SER A 515 2.47 -8.69 -35.15
C SER A 515 2.75 -8.59 -33.64
N GLU A 516 2.00 -9.31 -32.80
CA GLU A 516 2.20 -9.30 -31.36
C GLU A 516 3.52 -9.98 -31.00
N ALA A 517 4.39 -9.24 -30.31
CA ALA A 517 5.64 -9.75 -29.79
C ALA A 517 5.41 -10.31 -28.37
N PHE A 518 5.12 -11.61 -28.29
CA PHE A 518 4.81 -12.29 -27.04
C PHE A 518 6.06 -12.46 -26.16
N ALA A 519 6.15 -11.76 -25.02
CA ALA A 519 7.18 -12.05 -24.01
C ALA A 519 6.90 -13.33 -23.19
N ALA A 520 5.63 -13.73 -23.17
CA ALA A 520 5.13 -15.03 -22.76
C ALA A 520 3.81 -15.27 -23.53
N LEU A 521 3.42 -16.53 -23.67
CA LEU A 521 2.25 -16.94 -24.45
C LEU A 521 1.50 -18.05 -23.74
N THR A 522 0.18 -17.90 -23.58
CA THR A 522 -0.71 -19.02 -23.28
C THR A 522 -1.73 -19.17 -24.40
N VAL A 523 -1.92 -20.39 -24.87
CA VAL A 523 -2.93 -20.73 -25.89
C VAL A 523 -3.82 -21.83 -25.36
N GLU A 524 -5.13 -21.61 -25.43
CA GLU A 524 -6.14 -22.53 -24.93
C GLU A 524 -7.23 -22.77 -25.98
N LEU A 525 -7.72 -24.00 -26.06
CA LEU A 525 -8.89 -24.36 -26.86
C LEU A 525 -9.52 -25.66 -26.38
N ALA A 526 -10.82 -25.81 -26.61
CA ALA A 526 -11.53 -27.09 -26.50
C ALA A 526 -11.80 -27.66 -27.89
N PHE A 527 -11.69 -28.98 -28.04
CA PHE A 527 -12.00 -29.63 -29.31
C PHE A 527 -12.55 -31.04 -29.14
N ASN A 528 -13.30 -31.48 -30.15
CA ASN A 528 -13.83 -32.83 -30.26
C ASN A 528 -13.69 -33.30 -31.71
N LEU A 529 -12.85 -34.31 -31.93
CA LEU A 529 -12.63 -34.84 -33.28
C LEU A 529 -13.85 -35.62 -33.74
N ASN A 530 -14.41 -35.29 -34.90
CA ASN A 530 -15.44 -36.12 -35.54
C ASN A 530 -14.83 -37.45 -36.01
N ALA A 531 -13.59 -37.39 -36.54
CA ALA A 531 -12.80 -38.55 -36.91
C ALA A 531 -11.31 -38.33 -36.61
N VAL A 532 -10.60 -39.41 -36.31
CA VAL A 532 -9.13 -39.39 -36.13
C VAL A 532 -8.49 -39.85 -37.44
N THR A 533 -8.31 -38.92 -38.39
CA THR A 533 -7.80 -39.22 -39.74
C THR A 533 -6.68 -38.27 -40.15
N GLY A 534 -5.50 -38.81 -40.45
CA GLY A 534 -4.39 -38.01 -40.96
C GLY A 534 -3.93 -36.91 -40.00
N TYR A 535 -3.28 -35.89 -40.55
CA TYR A 535 -2.88 -34.70 -39.80
C TYR A 535 -4.05 -33.72 -39.75
N GLN A 536 -4.32 -33.19 -38.56
CA GLN A 536 -5.47 -32.32 -38.31
C GLN A 536 -5.09 -31.12 -37.45
N ASN A 537 -5.07 -29.92 -38.05
CA ASN A 537 -4.67 -28.70 -37.38
C ASN A 537 -5.86 -27.95 -36.78
N LEU A 538 -5.81 -27.73 -35.47
CA LEU A 538 -6.90 -27.11 -34.69
C LEU A 538 -6.70 -25.59 -34.61
N LEU A 539 -5.46 -25.16 -34.35
CA LEU A 539 -5.05 -23.75 -34.33
C LEU A 539 -3.68 -23.63 -35.00
N GLY A 540 -3.46 -22.59 -35.80
CA GLY A 540 -2.15 -22.28 -36.39
C GLY A 540 -1.85 -20.79 -36.40
N LYS A 541 -0.57 -20.45 -36.57
CA LYS A 541 -0.09 -19.13 -36.98
C LYS A 541 0.66 -19.30 -38.30
N ASP A 542 0.19 -18.65 -39.36
CA ASP A 542 0.80 -18.69 -40.68
C ASP A 542 2.15 -17.97 -40.71
N GLY A 543 3.04 -18.42 -41.59
CA GLY A 543 4.33 -17.80 -41.82
C GLY A 543 5.37 -18.79 -42.32
N LYS A 544 6.48 -18.24 -42.83
CA LYS A 544 7.71 -18.98 -43.10
C LYS A 544 8.93 -18.09 -42.79
N PRO A 545 9.12 -17.74 -41.51
CA PRO A 545 10.20 -16.83 -41.11
C PRO A 545 11.59 -17.48 -41.24
N THR A 546 11.67 -18.81 -41.23
CA THR A 546 12.92 -19.57 -41.41
C THR A 546 12.82 -20.56 -42.58
N SER A 547 13.91 -21.28 -42.88
CA SER A 547 13.90 -22.35 -43.90
C SER A 547 13.16 -23.62 -43.47
N SER A 548 12.54 -23.60 -42.28
CA SER A 548 11.80 -24.71 -41.67
C SER A 548 10.58 -25.16 -42.51
N PRO A 549 10.20 -26.45 -42.43
CA PRO A 549 8.96 -26.96 -43.02
C PRO A 549 7.72 -26.72 -42.14
N VAL A 550 7.86 -26.14 -40.94
CA VAL A 550 6.72 -25.85 -40.05
C VAL A 550 6.38 -24.36 -40.02
N ALA A 551 5.11 -24.08 -39.75
CA ALA A 551 4.63 -22.71 -39.51
C ALA A 551 5.07 -22.22 -38.11
N PRO A 552 5.05 -20.91 -37.84
CA PRO A 552 5.41 -20.33 -36.54
C PRO A 552 4.79 -21.01 -35.31
N LEU A 553 3.51 -21.39 -35.38
CA LEU A 553 2.82 -22.14 -34.33
C LEU A 553 1.76 -23.07 -34.94
N GLN A 554 1.67 -24.31 -34.46
CA GLN A 554 0.63 -25.27 -34.83
C GLN A 554 0.23 -26.12 -33.62
N ILE A 555 -1.07 -26.11 -33.27
CA ILE A 555 -1.68 -27.09 -32.37
C ILE A 555 -2.46 -28.07 -33.24
N LYS A 556 -2.03 -29.33 -33.28
CA LYS A 556 -2.56 -30.32 -34.23
C LYS A 556 -2.50 -31.74 -33.71
N VAL A 557 -3.37 -32.60 -34.22
CA VAL A 557 -3.28 -34.05 -34.06
C VAL A 557 -2.53 -34.60 -35.26
N ARG A 558 -1.43 -35.32 -35.04
CA ARG A 558 -0.62 -35.86 -36.13
C ARG A 558 -1.02 -37.28 -36.48
N GLY A 559 -1.23 -37.56 -37.77
CA GLY A 559 -1.65 -38.89 -38.24
C GLY A 559 -0.53 -39.93 -38.31
N ASP A 560 0.70 -39.58 -37.93
CA ASP A 560 1.82 -40.49 -37.80
C ASP A 560 1.97 -41.01 -36.37
N ASP A 561 2.99 -41.83 -36.12
CA ASP A 561 3.31 -42.45 -34.83
C ASP A 561 4.51 -41.80 -34.12
N PHE A 562 4.90 -40.60 -34.57
CA PHE A 562 5.95 -39.81 -33.94
C PHE A 562 5.39 -38.93 -32.81
N PRO A 563 6.16 -38.67 -31.73
CA PRO A 563 7.28 -39.48 -31.25
C PRO A 563 6.78 -40.76 -30.56
N ASN A 564 7.71 -41.66 -30.23
CA ASN A 564 7.50 -42.79 -29.32
C ASN A 564 6.51 -43.89 -29.78
N ASN A 565 6.23 -43.99 -31.08
CA ASN A 565 5.28 -44.95 -31.66
C ASN A 565 3.84 -44.79 -31.13
N VAL A 566 3.42 -43.55 -30.81
CA VAL A 566 2.05 -43.24 -30.40
C VAL A 566 1.35 -42.56 -31.56
N SER A 567 0.38 -43.26 -32.16
CA SER A 567 -0.38 -42.73 -33.30
C SER A 567 -1.39 -41.68 -32.86
N ASN A 568 -1.64 -40.67 -33.70
CA ASN A 568 -2.75 -39.73 -33.52
C ASN A 568 -2.70 -38.96 -32.20
N GLN A 569 -1.51 -38.63 -31.71
CA GLN A 569 -1.36 -37.81 -30.51
C GLN A 569 -1.45 -36.33 -30.84
N LEU A 570 -1.87 -35.54 -29.86
CA LEU A 570 -1.85 -34.08 -29.93
C LEU A 570 -0.41 -33.56 -29.85
N PHE A 571 -0.11 -32.56 -30.68
CA PHE A 571 1.13 -31.82 -30.74
C PHE A 571 0.90 -30.34 -30.62
N VAL A 572 1.88 -29.69 -30.00
CA VAL A 572 2.17 -28.26 -30.20
C VAL A 572 3.54 -28.18 -30.86
N GLU A 573 3.62 -27.58 -32.05
CA GLU A 573 4.86 -27.29 -32.76
C GLU A 573 5.01 -25.78 -32.88
N TRP A 574 6.18 -25.24 -32.56
CA TRP A 574 6.43 -23.81 -32.68
C TRP A 574 7.86 -23.50 -33.09
N ILE A 575 8.05 -22.29 -33.59
CA ILE A 575 9.36 -21.68 -33.82
C ILE A 575 9.54 -20.62 -32.73
N ASP A 576 10.55 -20.79 -31.88
CA ASP A 576 10.84 -19.84 -30.81
C ASP A 576 11.41 -18.52 -31.33
N GLY A 577 11.62 -17.53 -30.45
CA GLY A 577 12.09 -16.20 -30.87
C GLY A 577 13.47 -16.18 -31.53
N ASP A 578 14.30 -17.20 -31.29
CA ASP A 578 15.62 -17.36 -31.92
C ASP A 578 15.55 -18.09 -33.27
N GLY A 579 14.38 -18.62 -33.64
CA GLY A 579 14.13 -19.30 -34.90
C GLY A 579 14.33 -20.82 -34.85
N ASP A 580 14.48 -21.40 -33.66
CA ASP A 580 14.60 -22.83 -33.46
C ASP A 580 13.22 -23.51 -33.38
N VAL A 581 13.13 -24.72 -33.95
CA VAL A 581 11.89 -25.48 -34.03
C VAL A 581 11.78 -26.42 -32.84
N HIS A 582 10.66 -26.31 -32.12
CA HIS A 582 10.36 -27.14 -30.95
C HIS A 582 9.01 -27.83 -31.10
N PHE A 583 8.82 -28.88 -30.30
CA PHE A 583 7.52 -29.51 -30.15
C PHE A 583 7.32 -30.09 -28.75
N LEU A 584 6.06 -30.16 -28.34
CA LEU A 584 5.57 -30.97 -27.22
C LEU A 584 4.49 -31.91 -27.73
N ALA A 585 4.41 -33.12 -27.16
CA ALA A 585 3.45 -34.13 -27.58
C ALA A 585 2.75 -34.76 -26.38
N SER A 586 1.43 -34.94 -26.48
CA SER A 586 0.59 -35.48 -25.40
C SER A 586 0.93 -36.90 -24.92
N GLY A 587 1.75 -37.65 -25.67
CA GLY A 587 2.17 -39.00 -25.31
C GLY A 587 1.05 -40.05 -25.32
N SER A 588 -0.16 -39.66 -25.72
CA SER A 588 -1.34 -40.52 -25.78
C SER A 588 -2.16 -40.24 -27.04
N SER A 589 -2.81 -41.28 -27.58
CA SER A 589 -3.63 -41.16 -28.79
C SER A 589 -4.93 -40.41 -28.49
N MET A 590 -5.29 -39.47 -29.36
CA MET A 590 -6.60 -38.83 -29.32
C MET A 590 -7.68 -39.77 -29.84
N THR A 591 -8.90 -39.60 -29.33
CA THR A 591 -10.07 -40.38 -29.73
C THR A 591 -11.14 -39.46 -30.32
N ALA A 592 -11.90 -39.99 -31.27
CA ALA A 592 -13.04 -39.28 -31.83
C ALA A 592 -14.18 -39.19 -30.81
N SER A 593 -15.08 -38.22 -31.00
CA SER A 593 -16.32 -38.04 -30.24
C SER A 593 -16.11 -37.82 -28.74
N THR A 594 -14.96 -37.28 -28.35
CA THR A 594 -14.63 -36.94 -26.95
C THR A 594 -14.10 -35.52 -26.90
N TRP A 595 -14.60 -34.71 -25.96
CA TRP A 595 -14.06 -33.37 -25.74
C TRP A 595 -12.72 -33.42 -25.00
N ASN A 596 -11.77 -32.66 -25.52
CA ASN A 596 -10.46 -32.46 -24.94
C ASN A 596 -10.19 -30.95 -24.81
N HIS A 597 -9.45 -30.58 -23.78
CA HIS A 597 -9.11 -29.20 -23.47
C HIS A 597 -7.60 -29.07 -23.38
N VAL A 598 -7.06 -28.15 -24.17
CA VAL A 598 -5.63 -27.95 -24.32
C VAL A 598 -5.27 -26.61 -23.72
N SER A 599 -4.18 -26.57 -22.96
CA SER A 599 -3.50 -25.34 -22.60
C SER A 599 -2.01 -25.49 -22.87
N PHE A 600 -1.47 -24.62 -23.72
CA PHE A 600 -0.03 -24.54 -23.99
C PHE A 600 0.51 -23.25 -23.39
N VAL A 601 1.49 -23.36 -22.50
CA VAL A 601 2.11 -22.23 -21.79
C VAL A 601 3.57 -22.14 -22.19
N LEU A 602 3.99 -20.97 -22.66
CA LEU A 602 5.34 -20.70 -23.15
C LEU A 602 5.89 -19.43 -22.49
N THR A 603 7.07 -19.55 -21.88
CA THR A 603 7.86 -18.44 -21.33
C THR A 603 9.21 -18.38 -22.04
N ALA A 604 10.04 -17.40 -21.69
CA ALA A 604 11.43 -17.33 -22.13
C ALA A 604 12.25 -18.60 -21.81
N THR A 605 11.83 -19.43 -20.84
CA THR A 605 12.63 -20.57 -20.38
C THR A 605 11.87 -21.89 -20.23
N THR A 606 10.56 -21.87 -20.38
CA THR A 606 9.69 -23.04 -20.15
C THR A 606 8.65 -23.16 -21.23
N ALA A 607 8.35 -24.40 -21.64
CA ALA A 607 7.24 -24.74 -22.50
C ALA A 607 6.50 -25.90 -21.85
N GLU A 608 5.19 -25.77 -21.65
CA GLU A 608 4.37 -26.75 -20.94
C GLU A 608 3.08 -27.03 -21.71
N LEU A 609 2.73 -28.30 -21.86
CA LEU A 609 1.51 -28.76 -22.50
C LEU A 609 0.62 -29.44 -21.47
N TYR A 610 -0.56 -28.88 -21.27
CA TYR A 610 -1.59 -29.42 -20.40
C TYR A 610 -2.76 -29.96 -21.23
N LEU A 611 -3.31 -31.09 -20.79
CA LEU A 611 -4.48 -31.71 -21.39
C LEU A 611 -5.49 -32.09 -20.32
N ALA A 612 -6.76 -31.76 -20.53
CA ALA A 612 -7.88 -32.30 -19.77
C ALA A 612 -8.84 -33.05 -20.70
N GLY A 613 -9.53 -34.04 -20.15
CA GLY A 613 -10.73 -34.61 -20.77
C GLY A 613 -12.00 -33.98 -20.18
N GLU A 614 -13.14 -34.66 -20.34
CA GLU A 614 -14.44 -34.17 -19.87
C GLU A 614 -14.60 -34.06 -18.34
N SER A 615 -13.59 -34.46 -17.56
CA SER A 615 -13.53 -34.17 -16.12
C SER A 615 -13.15 -32.72 -15.81
N GLY A 616 -12.54 -32.00 -16.77
CA GLY A 616 -11.99 -30.66 -16.57
C GLY A 616 -10.70 -30.61 -15.74
N GLU A 617 -10.14 -31.76 -15.36
CA GLU A 617 -8.88 -31.83 -14.62
C GLU A 617 -7.69 -31.81 -15.59
N TYR A 618 -7.02 -30.66 -15.68
CA TYR A 618 -5.80 -30.52 -16.48
C TYR A 618 -4.64 -31.32 -15.89
N GLN A 619 -3.95 -32.06 -16.76
CA GLN A 619 -2.71 -32.75 -16.45
C GLN A 619 -1.60 -32.19 -17.31
N LEU A 620 -0.43 -31.92 -16.71
CA LEU A 620 0.79 -31.64 -17.45
C LEU A 620 1.22 -32.93 -18.16
N VAL A 621 1.11 -32.97 -19.48
CA VAL A 621 1.40 -34.16 -20.29
C VAL A 621 2.79 -34.14 -20.94
N ASP A 622 3.36 -32.95 -21.15
CA ASP A 622 4.73 -32.77 -21.64
C ASP A 622 5.27 -31.38 -21.27
N ALA A 623 6.58 -31.27 -21.07
CA ALA A 623 7.23 -30.02 -20.68
C ALA A 623 8.71 -29.97 -21.05
N THR A 624 9.21 -28.77 -21.29
CA THR A 624 10.64 -28.47 -21.44
C THR A 624 11.01 -27.30 -20.53
N TYR A 625 12.09 -27.43 -19.75
CA TYR A 625 12.56 -26.46 -18.78
C TYR A 625 14.01 -26.06 -19.02
N GLY A 626 14.33 -24.78 -18.82
CA GLY A 626 15.70 -24.26 -18.82
C GLY A 626 16.32 -24.08 -20.20
N ASN A 627 15.51 -24.10 -21.26
CA ASN A 627 15.93 -23.68 -22.60
C ASN A 627 15.90 -22.16 -22.72
N ASP A 628 16.50 -21.61 -23.76
CA ASP A 628 16.31 -20.23 -24.16
C ASP A 628 15.32 -20.23 -25.34
N PHE A 629 14.10 -19.73 -25.10
CA PHE A 629 13.08 -19.59 -26.15
C PHE A 629 12.93 -18.13 -26.60
N ALA A 630 13.59 -17.19 -25.91
CA ALA A 630 13.39 -15.78 -26.12
C ALA A 630 14.34 -15.26 -27.21
N GLY A 631 13.77 -14.64 -28.23
CA GLY A 631 14.50 -13.99 -29.30
C GLY A 631 15.19 -12.69 -28.88
N PRO A 632 15.87 -12.01 -29.82
CA PRO A 632 16.61 -10.78 -29.55
C PRO A 632 15.77 -9.63 -28.96
N SER A 633 14.46 -9.63 -29.16
CA SER A 633 13.53 -8.61 -28.60
C SER A 633 12.78 -9.12 -27.37
N GLY A 634 13.09 -10.34 -26.89
CA GLY A 634 12.43 -11.00 -25.77
C GLY A 634 11.17 -11.78 -26.15
N GLU A 635 10.87 -11.93 -27.43
CA GLU A 635 9.73 -12.66 -27.94
C GLU A 635 9.93 -14.18 -27.84
N VAL A 636 8.95 -14.93 -27.32
CA VAL A 636 9.05 -16.39 -27.15
C VAL A 636 8.59 -17.16 -28.38
N LEU A 637 7.92 -16.47 -29.30
CA LEU A 637 7.43 -16.98 -30.58
C LEU A 637 7.97 -16.07 -31.67
N ILE A 638 8.54 -16.64 -32.73
CA ILE A 638 9.13 -15.84 -33.81
C ILE A 638 8.12 -14.86 -34.42
N ASP A 639 8.53 -13.60 -34.55
CA ASP A 639 7.70 -12.60 -35.21
C ASP A 639 7.48 -12.99 -36.68
N SER A 640 6.21 -13.09 -37.04
CA SER A 640 5.75 -13.30 -38.38
C SER A 640 4.39 -12.61 -38.51
N SER A 641 4.28 -11.68 -39.46
CA SER A 641 3.04 -10.94 -39.75
C SER A 641 1.92 -11.80 -40.36
N GLY A 642 1.98 -13.12 -40.18
CA GLY A 642 0.98 -14.06 -40.67
C GLY A 642 -0.19 -14.25 -39.70
N ALA A 643 -1.32 -14.64 -40.28
CA ALA A 643 -2.60 -14.79 -39.61
C ALA A 643 -2.62 -15.94 -38.59
N PHE A 644 -3.38 -15.77 -37.51
CA PHE A 644 -3.84 -16.91 -36.73
C PHE A 644 -5.03 -17.57 -37.43
N THR A 645 -5.08 -18.91 -37.44
CA THR A 645 -6.11 -19.71 -38.10
C THR A 645 -6.71 -20.74 -37.15
N VAL A 646 -8.03 -20.91 -37.17
CA VAL A 646 -8.76 -21.94 -36.43
C VAL A 646 -9.40 -22.92 -37.40
N GLY A 647 -9.27 -24.22 -37.11
CA GLY A 647 -9.84 -25.33 -37.89
C GLY A 647 -9.03 -25.76 -39.11
N ARG A 648 -7.92 -25.06 -39.41
CA ARG A 648 -6.99 -25.36 -40.50
C ARG A 648 -5.60 -24.83 -40.18
N GLY A 649 -4.57 -25.50 -40.70
CA GLY A 649 -3.20 -25.02 -40.74
C GLY A 649 -2.90 -24.22 -42.00
N MET A 650 -2.03 -23.23 -41.87
CA MET A 650 -1.51 -22.43 -42.98
C MET A 650 0.01 -22.41 -42.92
N PHE A 651 0.66 -22.45 -44.09
CA PHE A 651 2.10 -22.31 -44.19
C PHE A 651 2.46 -21.49 -45.43
N ASN A 652 3.17 -20.38 -45.19
CA ASN A 652 3.59 -19.45 -46.24
C ASN A 652 2.42 -19.00 -47.13
N GLY A 653 1.26 -18.68 -46.53
CA GLY A 653 0.06 -18.25 -47.23
C GLY A 653 -0.68 -19.35 -48.00
N ASN A 654 -0.29 -20.62 -47.82
CA ASN A 654 -0.95 -21.76 -48.47
C ASN A 654 -1.61 -22.64 -47.41
N ALA A 655 -2.74 -23.22 -47.78
CA ALA A 655 -3.42 -24.23 -47.01
C ALA A 655 -2.53 -25.45 -46.71
N ALA A 656 -2.57 -25.91 -45.46
CA ALA A 656 -1.94 -27.14 -45.01
C ALA A 656 -3.01 -28.10 -44.45
N ASP A 657 -2.78 -28.68 -43.27
CA ASP A 657 -3.63 -29.72 -42.67
C ASP A 657 -5.01 -29.17 -42.25
N TRP A 658 -6.10 -29.89 -42.55
CA TRP A 658 -7.48 -29.56 -42.17
C TRP A 658 -7.91 -30.31 -40.92
N SER A 659 -8.79 -29.74 -40.09
CA SER A 659 -9.42 -30.48 -39.00
C SER A 659 -10.78 -31.07 -39.40
N ASP A 660 -11.06 -32.29 -38.96
CA ASP A 660 -12.40 -32.85 -38.90
C ASP A 660 -12.84 -32.86 -37.42
N ALA A 661 -13.20 -31.68 -36.92
CA ALA A 661 -13.40 -31.46 -35.50
C ALA A 661 -14.45 -30.38 -35.22
N LEU A 662 -15.09 -30.50 -34.05
CA LEU A 662 -15.67 -29.35 -33.37
C LEU A 662 -14.56 -28.64 -32.59
N ILE A 663 -14.49 -27.32 -32.69
CA ILE A 663 -13.54 -26.47 -31.95
C ILE A 663 -14.31 -25.37 -31.25
N ASP A 664 -13.90 -25.08 -30.02
CA ASP A 664 -14.61 -24.20 -29.12
C ASP A 664 -13.66 -23.43 -28.20
N GLU A 665 -14.12 -22.26 -27.72
CA GLU A 665 -13.47 -21.41 -26.71
C GLU A 665 -11.94 -21.25 -26.91
N VAL A 666 -11.54 -20.64 -28.03
CA VAL A 666 -10.12 -20.46 -28.39
C VAL A 666 -9.60 -19.14 -27.81
N ARG A 667 -8.68 -19.22 -26.85
CA ARG A 667 -8.08 -18.06 -26.17
C ARG A 667 -6.57 -17.98 -26.39
N ILE A 668 -6.09 -16.78 -26.64
CA ILE A 668 -4.66 -16.45 -26.70
C ILE A 668 -4.37 -15.32 -25.71
N SER A 669 -3.41 -15.55 -24.84
CA SER A 669 -2.97 -14.59 -23.82
C SER A 669 -1.49 -14.27 -23.97
N ASN A 670 -1.10 -13.01 -23.73
CA ASN A 670 0.30 -12.56 -23.75
C ASN A 670 1.02 -12.71 -22.40
N ALA A 671 0.55 -13.64 -21.58
CA ALA A 671 1.13 -14.01 -20.30
C ALA A 671 1.16 -15.53 -20.15
N ALA A 672 2.03 -16.03 -19.27
CA ALA A 672 2.03 -17.42 -18.84
C ALA A 672 1.02 -17.61 -17.71
N LEU A 673 -0.08 -18.29 -18.01
CA LEU A 673 -1.14 -18.59 -17.03
C LEU A 673 -0.80 -19.84 -16.22
N GLN A 674 -1.22 -19.85 -14.97
CA GLN A 674 -1.18 -21.03 -14.10
C GLN A 674 -2.34 -21.98 -14.41
N ALA A 675 -2.20 -23.26 -14.02
CA ALA A 675 -3.19 -24.29 -14.34
C ALA A 675 -4.58 -24.03 -13.75
N ASP A 676 -4.66 -23.32 -12.62
CA ASP A 676 -5.92 -22.89 -12.00
C ASP A 676 -6.53 -21.64 -12.66
N GLU A 677 -5.84 -21.04 -13.64
CA GLU A 677 -6.29 -19.90 -14.43
C GLU A 677 -6.88 -20.28 -15.80
N PHE A 678 -6.75 -21.55 -16.19
CA PHE A 678 -7.23 -22.04 -17.47
C PHE A 678 -8.76 -21.98 -17.63
N LEU A 679 -9.22 -21.86 -18.87
CA LEU A 679 -10.63 -21.66 -19.24
C LEU A 679 -11.58 -22.70 -18.63
N PHE A 680 -11.11 -23.95 -18.51
CA PHE A 680 -11.90 -25.08 -18.05
C PHE A 680 -11.44 -25.63 -16.70
N ALA A 681 -10.54 -24.92 -16.02
CA ALA A 681 -10.11 -25.31 -14.69
C ALA A 681 -11.31 -25.22 -13.72
N PRO A 682 -11.51 -26.22 -12.84
CA PRO A 682 -12.60 -26.19 -11.88
C PRO A 682 -12.45 -24.98 -10.95
N VAL A 683 -13.55 -24.24 -10.76
CA VAL A 683 -13.60 -23.19 -9.74
C VAL A 683 -13.49 -23.86 -8.37
N PRO A 684 -12.55 -23.46 -7.49
CA PRO A 684 -12.43 -24.03 -6.16
C PRO A 684 -13.77 -23.94 -5.42
N ALA A 685 -14.32 -25.07 -5.00
CA ALA A 685 -15.58 -25.10 -4.29
C ALA A 685 -15.43 -24.36 -2.95
N VAL A 686 -16.23 -23.29 -2.75
CA VAL A 686 -16.34 -22.65 -1.43
C VAL A 686 -16.91 -23.67 -0.46
N GLY A 687 -16.06 -24.19 0.42
CA GLY A 687 -16.45 -25.05 1.53
C GLY A 687 -16.59 -26.53 1.21
N GLN A 688 -15.54 -27.19 0.71
CA GLN A 688 -15.22 -28.55 1.16
C GLN A 688 -13.71 -28.68 1.38
N SER A 689 -13.35 -29.20 2.56
CA SER A 689 -12.00 -29.60 2.90
C SER A 689 -11.48 -30.61 1.87
N LEU A 690 -10.52 -30.20 1.03
CA LEU A 690 -9.66 -31.12 0.29
C LEU A 690 -8.58 -31.64 1.25
N LEU A 691 -8.98 -32.51 2.17
CA LEU A 691 -8.09 -33.52 2.74
C LEU A 691 -8.29 -34.81 1.94
N SER A 692 -7.65 -34.91 0.77
CA SER A 692 -7.01 -36.14 0.27
C SER A 692 -6.72 -36.07 -1.23
N SER A 693 -5.44 -35.91 -1.59
CA SER A 693 -4.75 -36.74 -2.60
C SER A 693 -3.33 -36.22 -2.82
N THR A 694 -2.42 -36.55 -1.90
CA THR A 694 -0.98 -36.51 -2.22
C THR A 694 -0.66 -37.75 -3.06
N SER A 695 -0.49 -37.58 -4.37
CA SER A 695 0.30 -38.52 -5.17
C SER A 695 1.70 -37.94 -5.35
N GLU A 696 2.60 -38.27 -4.42
CA GLU A 696 4.03 -38.07 -4.60
C GLU A 696 4.57 -39.03 -5.67
N PRO A 697 5.46 -38.58 -6.59
CA PRO A 697 6.24 -39.47 -7.42
C PRO A 697 7.36 -40.12 -6.59
N GLN A 698 7.27 -41.44 -6.38
CA GLN A 698 8.32 -42.21 -5.71
C GLN A 698 9.58 -42.33 -6.59
N PRO A 699 10.79 -42.04 -6.06
CA PRO A 699 12.04 -42.36 -6.75
C PRO A 699 12.33 -43.87 -6.70
N ARG A 700 12.93 -44.36 -7.79
CA ARG A 700 13.38 -45.74 -7.97
C ARG A 700 14.32 -46.22 -6.85
N GLY A 701 13.99 -47.36 -6.26
CA GLY A 701 14.89 -48.18 -5.46
C GLY A 701 14.32 -49.58 -5.27
N GLU A 702 14.95 -50.58 -5.90
CA GLU A 702 14.60 -52.00 -5.82
C GLU A 702 14.67 -52.53 -4.37
N ILE A 703 13.74 -53.41 -4.00
CA ILE A 703 13.94 -54.84 -3.67
C ILE A 703 12.54 -55.41 -3.35
N GLY A 704 12.09 -56.35 -4.17
CA GLY A 704 10.75 -56.93 -4.09
C GLY A 704 10.62 -58.02 -3.01
N TRP A 705 9.38 -58.17 -2.51
CA TRP A 705 8.78 -59.47 -2.19
C TRP A 705 7.26 -59.40 -2.42
N VAL A 706 6.75 -60.49 -2.98
CA VAL A 706 5.41 -60.75 -3.51
C VAL A 706 4.40 -61.07 -2.39
N ALA A 707 3.15 -60.57 -2.47
CA ALA A 707 1.91 -61.38 -2.36
C ALA A 707 0.59 -60.56 -2.32
N LEU A 708 -0.18 -60.71 -3.41
CA LEU A 708 -1.62 -61.08 -3.50
C LEU A 708 -2.71 -60.31 -2.70
N ALA A 709 -3.52 -59.59 -3.50
CA ALA A 709 -4.98 -59.67 -3.64
C ALA A 709 -5.92 -59.42 -2.44
N GLY A 710 -6.85 -58.47 -2.63
CA GLY A 710 -8.07 -58.38 -1.82
C GLY A 710 -8.87 -57.09 -2.07
N SER A 711 -9.80 -57.16 -3.00
CA SER A 711 -10.72 -56.11 -3.43
C SER A 711 -11.91 -55.89 -2.46
N SER A 712 -12.57 -54.75 -2.68
CA SER A 712 -14.00 -54.43 -2.44
C SER A 712 -14.46 -53.83 -1.10
N LEU A 713 -14.73 -52.51 -1.16
CA LEU A 713 -16.03 -51.87 -0.95
C LEU A 713 -17.08 -52.58 -0.09
N ALA A 714 -17.53 -51.92 0.99
CA ALA A 714 -18.96 -51.75 1.29
C ALA A 714 -19.19 -50.66 2.35
N GLN A 715 -19.90 -49.61 1.95
CA GLN A 715 -20.65 -48.71 2.82
C GLN A 715 -21.70 -49.48 3.64
N ALA A 716 -21.98 -49.06 4.88
CA ALA A 716 -23.34 -48.67 5.32
C ALA A 716 -23.44 -48.50 6.86
N ARG A 717 -23.69 -47.24 7.26
CA ARG A 717 -24.85 -46.77 8.05
C ARG A 717 -25.14 -47.28 9.48
N TYR A 718 -25.38 -46.25 10.32
CA TYR A 718 -26.37 -46.10 11.39
C TYR A 718 -26.08 -46.68 12.79
N GLY A 719 -26.31 -45.83 13.80
CA GLY A 719 -26.93 -46.28 15.05
C GLY A 719 -26.48 -45.57 16.33
N ASP A 720 -27.31 -44.65 16.80
CA ASP A 720 -27.30 -44.03 18.14
C ASP A 720 -27.21 -45.03 19.30
N ARG A 721 -26.60 -44.62 20.44
CA ARG A 721 -27.27 -44.46 21.75
C ARG A 721 -26.28 -44.31 22.94
N GLU A 722 -26.46 -43.17 23.60
CA GLU A 722 -26.43 -42.83 25.03
C GLU A 722 -25.88 -43.75 26.15
N LEU A 723 -25.16 -43.06 27.05
CA LEU A 723 -25.13 -43.10 28.54
C LEU A 723 -24.90 -44.43 29.29
N THR A 724 -23.92 -44.43 30.21
CA THR A 724 -24.16 -44.44 31.69
C THR A 724 -22.85 -44.16 32.46
N ALA A 725 -23.00 -43.40 33.56
CA ALA A 725 -22.02 -42.89 34.51
C ALA A 725 -21.25 -43.94 35.35
N TRP A 726 -20.20 -43.50 36.07
CA TRP A 726 -19.99 -43.72 37.52
C TRP A 726 -18.90 -42.78 38.09
N ARG A 727 -19.00 -42.49 39.39
CA ARG A 727 -18.37 -41.41 40.18
C ARG A 727 -17.46 -42.00 41.29
N ASP A 728 -16.40 -41.27 41.64
CA ASP A 728 -15.69 -41.09 42.93
C ASP A 728 -14.82 -42.15 43.67
N GLU A 729 -13.81 -41.56 44.35
CA GLU A 729 -12.99 -41.92 45.54
C GLU A 729 -11.55 -42.47 45.31
N ALA A 730 -10.45 -42.12 46.04
CA ALA A 730 -10.06 -41.06 46.99
C ALA A 730 -8.56 -41.23 47.48
N PHE A 731 -7.99 -40.19 48.14
CA PHE A 731 -6.88 -40.11 49.16
C PHE A 731 -5.35 -40.19 48.77
N SER A 732 -4.56 -39.09 48.95
CA SER A 732 -3.60 -38.66 50.04
C SER A 732 -2.20 -39.35 50.01
N GLU A 733 -1.01 -38.77 50.25
CA GLU A 733 -0.44 -37.88 51.31
C GLU A 733 1.10 -37.71 50.98
N PHE A 734 1.87 -36.61 51.14
CA PHE A 734 2.63 -36.13 52.32
C PHE A 734 3.66 -35.02 51.96
N ALA A 735 4.09 -34.24 52.97
CA ALA A 735 4.90 -33.00 52.94
C ALA A 735 6.42 -33.13 53.28
N LYS A 736 7.18 -32.02 53.08
CA LYS A 736 8.61 -31.69 53.44
C LYS A 736 8.86 -31.50 54.97
N PRO A 737 10.03 -31.03 55.53
CA PRO A 737 11.49 -31.27 55.38
C PRO A 737 12.20 -31.54 56.77
N PRO A 738 13.56 -31.43 56.95
CA PRO A 738 14.16 -30.17 57.50
C PRO A 738 15.64 -29.84 57.08
N VAL A 739 16.14 -28.74 57.66
CA VAL A 739 17.29 -27.82 57.37
C VAL A 739 18.58 -28.16 58.18
N ASP A 740 19.80 -27.85 57.68
CA ASP A 740 20.82 -27.02 58.42
C ASP A 740 22.07 -26.53 57.63
N SER A 741 22.43 -25.27 57.94
CA SER A 741 23.68 -24.48 58.01
C SER A 741 24.91 -24.59 57.06
N SER A 742 25.26 -23.42 56.50
CA SER A 742 26.52 -22.91 55.86
C SER A 742 27.79 -22.96 56.76
N PRO A 743 28.99 -22.40 56.42
CA PRO A 743 29.49 -21.71 55.21
C PRO A 743 30.91 -22.15 54.75
N LEU A 744 31.41 -21.66 53.59
CA LEU A 744 32.83 -21.29 53.35
C LEU A 744 32.96 -20.60 51.98
N ALA A 745 33.62 -19.43 51.97
CA ALA A 745 33.92 -18.60 50.81
C ALA A 745 35.38 -18.85 50.32
N PRO A 746 35.99 -17.96 49.51
CA PRO A 746 36.18 -18.08 48.06
C PRO A 746 37.64 -18.32 47.66
N VAL A 747 37.93 -18.78 46.44
CA VAL A 747 39.30 -18.76 45.89
C VAL A 747 39.33 -18.12 44.51
N GLN A 748 40.30 -17.22 44.42
CA GLN A 748 40.66 -16.25 43.40
C GLN A 748 41.81 -16.76 42.51
N LEU A 749 41.87 -16.22 41.28
CA LEU A 749 43.08 -15.77 40.55
C LEU A 749 43.98 -16.82 39.83
N PRO A 750 44.64 -16.46 38.69
CA PRO A 750 45.33 -15.17 38.52
C PRO A 750 45.10 -14.36 37.23
N GLN A 751 45.06 -13.04 37.43
CA GLN A 751 45.67 -12.05 36.54
C GLN A 751 47.20 -12.08 36.74
N SER A 752 47.95 -11.89 35.66
CA SER A 752 49.22 -11.18 35.71
C SER A 752 49.30 -10.20 34.54
N GLU A 753 49.47 -8.94 34.92
CA GLU A 753 49.67 -7.74 34.12
C GLU A 753 50.91 -7.81 33.22
N LEU A 754 50.94 -6.97 32.18
CA LEU A 754 51.93 -5.88 31.97
C LEU A 754 51.88 -5.40 30.50
N SER A 755 51.39 -4.17 30.28
CA SER A 755 51.66 -3.33 29.09
C SER A 755 53.12 -2.80 29.15
N PRO A 756 53.64 -1.91 28.26
CA PRO A 756 53.21 -1.40 26.94
C PRO A 756 54.37 -1.35 25.89
N VAL A 757 54.15 -0.65 24.75
CA VAL A 757 55.13 0.14 23.93
C VAL A 757 55.52 -0.40 22.54
N ALA A 758 55.42 0.55 21.59
CA ALA A 758 56.15 0.73 20.31
C ALA A 758 55.73 -0.14 19.11
N ASP A 759 55.16 0.45 18.06
CA ASP A 759 55.77 1.35 17.06
C ASP A 759 56.34 0.53 15.88
N LEU A 760 55.69 0.64 14.73
CA LEU A 760 56.35 0.67 13.43
C LEU A 760 55.53 1.60 12.52
N GLY A 761 55.70 2.90 12.76
CA GLY A 761 55.58 3.90 11.71
C GLY A 761 56.80 3.89 10.78
N GLU A 762 56.49 4.18 9.52
CA GLU A 762 57.32 4.89 8.53
C GLU A 762 58.50 4.18 7.84
N ILE A 763 58.48 4.28 6.50
CA ILE A 763 59.45 5.03 5.66
C ILE A 763 58.58 5.46 4.44
N ARG A 764 58.09 6.71 4.31
CA ARG A 764 58.77 7.98 3.92
C ARG A 764 59.64 7.82 2.65
N THR A 765 59.70 8.72 1.67
CA THR A 765 59.64 10.19 1.64
C THR A 765 59.56 10.57 0.15
N ALA A 766 59.01 11.71 -0.24
CA ALA A 766 59.70 13.00 -0.46
C ALA A 766 59.35 13.44 -1.89
N LEU A 767 59.07 14.68 -2.29
CA LEU A 767 59.27 16.08 -1.87
C LEU A 767 58.35 16.88 -2.84
N ALA A 768 58.02 18.17 -2.74
CA ALA A 768 58.06 19.25 -1.77
C ALA A 768 57.41 20.46 -2.48
N ASP A 769 56.73 21.30 -1.71
CA ASP A 769 56.49 22.75 -1.85
C ASP A 769 57.12 23.48 -3.05
N ASP A 770 56.35 24.33 -3.74
CA ASP A 770 56.58 25.78 -3.61
C ASP A 770 55.37 26.67 -3.99
N ALA A 771 55.29 27.75 -3.23
CA ALA A 771 54.53 29.00 -3.22
C ALA A 771 53.57 29.46 -4.37
N GLY A 772 52.51 30.18 -3.98
CA GLY A 772 52.39 31.60 -4.37
C GLY A 772 51.07 32.12 -4.96
N GLU A 773 50.28 32.79 -4.12
CA GLU A 773 49.49 34.03 -4.34
C GLU A 773 48.27 34.13 -5.32
N LEU A 774 47.27 34.89 -4.82
CA LEU A 774 45.96 35.36 -5.34
C LEU A 774 46.06 36.42 -6.48
N PRO A 775 44.98 37.11 -6.98
CA PRO A 775 43.50 36.90 -7.01
C PRO A 775 42.79 37.15 -8.39
N ALA A 776 41.47 36.88 -8.42
CA ALA A 776 40.32 37.47 -9.15
C ALA A 776 40.46 38.25 -10.49
N THR A 777 39.51 38.02 -11.43
CA THR A 777 38.64 39.06 -12.06
C THR A 777 37.58 38.49 -13.01
N ASP A 778 36.44 39.18 -13.05
CA ASP A 778 35.22 38.99 -13.85
C ASP A 778 35.41 39.20 -15.37
N ALA A 779 34.47 38.69 -16.20
CA ALA A 779 33.61 39.52 -17.06
C ALA A 779 32.72 38.70 -18.02
N GLU A 780 31.47 39.16 -18.12
CA GLU A 780 30.43 38.86 -19.10
C GLU A 780 30.89 39.00 -20.57
N LEU A 781 30.14 38.40 -21.51
CA LEU A 781 29.42 39.18 -22.53
C LEU A 781 28.51 38.30 -23.41
N ALA A 782 27.32 38.87 -23.62
CA ALA A 782 26.18 38.37 -24.37
C ALA A 782 26.24 38.68 -25.89
N PHE A 783 25.08 38.43 -26.52
CA PHE A 783 24.56 38.83 -27.84
C PHE A 783 24.55 37.70 -28.89
N ASP A 784 23.41 37.08 -29.24
CA ASP A 784 22.05 37.53 -29.62
C ASP A 784 21.89 37.76 -31.14
N GLY A 785 20.85 37.13 -31.69
CA GLY A 785 20.03 37.74 -32.72
C GLY A 785 20.08 37.19 -34.16
N ILE A 786 18.87 37.16 -34.75
CA ILE A 786 18.49 37.24 -36.17
C ILE A 786 18.19 35.86 -36.82
N SER A 787 16.93 35.39 -36.81
CA SER A 787 15.82 35.66 -37.77
C SER A 787 16.19 35.32 -39.23
N SER A 788 15.44 34.58 -40.05
CA SER A 788 13.99 34.64 -40.30
C SER A 788 13.60 33.54 -41.31
N SER A 789 12.35 33.09 -41.19
CA SER A 789 11.40 32.55 -42.19
C SER A 789 11.86 32.21 -43.63
N ARG A 790 11.45 31.03 -44.16
CA ARG A 790 10.22 30.83 -44.97
C ARG A 790 10.22 29.46 -45.69
N ASP A 791 9.05 28.82 -45.65
CA ASP A 791 8.34 28.05 -46.69
C ASP A 791 9.11 27.22 -47.73
N GLY A 792 8.71 25.93 -47.86
CA GLY A 792 8.66 25.25 -49.16
C GLY A 792 9.12 23.78 -49.20
N HIS A 793 8.14 22.87 -49.18
CA HIS A 793 8.14 21.48 -49.68
C HIS A 793 8.91 21.24 -51.01
N PRO A 794 9.05 19.99 -51.53
CA PRO A 794 9.11 18.64 -50.94
C PRO A 794 10.28 17.77 -51.52
N LEU A 795 10.41 16.54 -50.98
CA LEU A 795 10.88 15.31 -51.64
C LEU A 795 12.22 15.32 -52.42
N ARG A 796 13.19 14.60 -51.85
CA ARG A 796 13.72 13.38 -52.46
C ARG A 796 14.19 12.40 -51.40
#